data_AF-A0A947WQ11-F1
#
_entry.id   AF-A0A947WQ11-F1
#
_cell.length_a   1.000
_cell.length_b   1.000
_cell.length_c   1.000
_cell.angle_alpha   90.00
_cell.angle_beta   90.00
_cell.angle_gamma   90.00
#
_symmetry.space_group_name_H-M   'P 1'
#
loop_
_entity.id
_entity.type
_entity.pdbx_description
1 polymer ?
#
loop_
_entity_poly.entity_id
_entity_poly.type
_entity_poly.pdbx_seq_one_letter_code
_entity_poly.pdbx_strand_id
1 'polypeptide(L)'
;LHSGGFEEIRRIEEITGIAISFSQEKINEVGEEFCLQGGFTRYDEMEKEFEVKVALTAEQVKEIGKKIILGYRFSEIEELEKVSDVKITWDQDSSDYLGKEIFLDKKYDNIKEIEGITGFKPRFDQEVLNNEVYKLAVSSSTFVESIQKMEEVTELKVFFTEEVLRKKIEGSGMYEVFFALSQDMWGERTVKDGLIGFARKCFKIQAPADKAEYCPWRSDIRSMLSSAINQGHFDLSQKNDQDVFVRLLKDFGPVNIPNTFRIMLELSRSAAASELPDNSQSDLRSFGIDLDKYQRPSDVLNQLKTLRRKILSDLLKEEVPSNLNSALGTEIFKSQIGFSRWKTDVALSTIAAAVVETSNENPDLFVIPEGYKIKGIKVRKTVNLDAAQESELTKRMNDFLNEAKTREAVENNVRPIAGAIDQGRRNDLSAWWENSKKNLRATVQEALDKMRSGLEKVPEKGKAKMQEKINSTEGFLTFLNEYKFPEDIKEEDILKSMEAFNAVSIKGRKELQDALRTLASYHMLQTMPEGQKEALNELFEKYPNMPEEDLIQGLDGFVSDFLIEHYFDPTKDPTKTYHQEFSSNLFKTLKGVFNLTGDVKKRPIRNIAANIEAILAGETTLSRETINTRLVPVKGLLRSYSGEISDACYSSKALNFAKGDFSMITSILFVTNPETPHERFDGAMLLIETEGEDGEKTMLVRANNPTQRLLYSCDGKKLIEESLQYAIEVAKERGFDRVVVPLSAPTRASSNRKDVSDYYFEKYGSAKKIQLKRGPETDFNNYQVWNSNGSDPSVEIWHS
;
A
#
# COMPACT_ATOMS: atom_id res chain seq x y z
N LEU A 1 -12.99 -32.20 13.53
CA LEU A 1 -13.99 -32.61 14.54
C LEU A 1 -13.27 -33.01 15.83
N HIS A 2 -12.85 -32.02 16.62
CA HIS A 2 -12.33 -32.21 17.98
C HIS A 2 -13.47 -32.08 19.02
N SER A 3 -13.21 -32.51 20.25
CA SER A 3 -14.17 -32.63 21.37
C SER A 3 -15.06 -31.40 21.61
N GLY A 4 -14.57 -30.19 21.32
CA GLY A 4 -15.33 -28.94 21.49
C GLY A 4 -16.60 -28.86 20.63
N GLY A 5 -16.58 -29.38 19.39
CA GLY A 5 -17.76 -29.31 18.52
C GLY A 5 -18.93 -30.21 18.98
N PHE A 6 -18.61 -31.35 19.61
CA PHE A 6 -19.65 -32.21 20.20
C PHE A 6 -20.19 -31.65 21.51
N GLU A 7 -19.38 -30.92 22.29
CA GLU A 7 -19.84 -30.22 23.49
C GLU A 7 -20.77 -29.04 23.15
N GLU A 8 -20.47 -28.29 22.08
CA GLU A 8 -21.35 -27.22 21.58
C GLU A 8 -22.71 -27.78 21.13
N ILE A 9 -22.70 -28.87 20.35
CA ILE A 9 -23.93 -29.54 19.88
C ILE A 9 -24.73 -30.07 21.07
N ARG A 10 -24.08 -30.75 22.02
CA ARG A 10 -24.74 -31.28 23.21
C ARG A 10 -25.32 -30.18 24.09
N ARG A 11 -24.66 -29.03 24.17
CA ARG A 11 -25.16 -27.84 24.86
C ARG A 11 -26.37 -27.25 24.16
N ILE A 12 -26.40 -27.25 22.83
CA ILE A 12 -27.58 -26.86 22.04
C ILE A 12 -28.72 -27.87 22.27
N GLU A 13 -28.47 -29.18 22.28
CA GLU A 13 -29.47 -30.21 22.59
C GLU A 13 -30.02 -30.06 24.01
N GLU A 14 -29.18 -29.72 24.99
CA GLU A 14 -29.58 -29.47 26.39
C GLU A 14 -30.41 -28.19 26.54
N ILE A 15 -30.05 -27.11 25.85
CA ILE A 15 -30.75 -25.82 25.89
C ILE A 15 -32.11 -25.93 25.17
N THR A 16 -32.13 -26.60 24.02
CA THR A 16 -33.32 -26.65 23.15
C THR A 16 -34.23 -27.84 23.44
N GLY A 17 -33.70 -28.92 24.01
CA GLY A 17 -34.40 -30.20 24.19
C GLY A 17 -34.56 -31.01 22.90
N ILE A 18 -33.83 -30.67 21.84
CA ILE A 18 -33.97 -31.25 20.50
C ILE A 18 -32.73 -32.08 20.19
N ALA A 19 -32.90 -33.38 19.93
CA ALA A 19 -31.81 -34.27 19.55
C ALA A 19 -31.39 -34.03 18.10
N ILE A 20 -30.11 -33.76 17.88
CA ILE A 20 -29.49 -33.47 16.59
C ILE A 20 -28.72 -34.72 16.14
N SER A 21 -29.22 -35.41 15.12
CA SER A 21 -28.54 -36.57 14.51
C SER A 21 -28.03 -36.26 13.11
N PHE A 22 -26.87 -36.82 12.76
CA PHE A 22 -26.28 -36.70 11.43
C PHE A 22 -26.63 -37.94 10.60
N SER A 23 -26.87 -37.78 9.29
CA SER A 23 -27.04 -38.93 8.41
C SER A 23 -25.70 -39.62 8.15
N GLN A 24 -25.70 -40.95 8.16
CA GLN A 24 -24.50 -41.78 7.92
C GLN A 24 -23.86 -41.48 6.54
N GLU A 25 -24.67 -41.05 5.59
CA GLU A 25 -24.26 -40.68 4.23
C GLU A 25 -23.31 -39.46 4.21
N LYS A 26 -23.61 -38.41 4.98
CA LYS A 26 -22.73 -37.23 5.13
C LYS A 26 -21.44 -37.50 5.89
N ILE A 27 -21.49 -38.45 6.85
CA ILE A 27 -20.29 -38.91 7.55
C ILE A 27 -19.36 -39.65 6.59
N ASN A 28 -19.93 -40.43 5.66
CA ASN A 28 -19.15 -41.16 4.66
C ASN A 28 -18.55 -40.24 3.58
N GLU A 29 -19.27 -39.19 3.16
CA GLU A 29 -18.81 -38.20 2.18
C GLU A 29 -17.55 -37.46 2.66
N VAL A 30 -17.48 -37.12 3.95
CA VAL A 30 -16.29 -36.53 4.59
C VAL A 30 -15.13 -37.54 4.69
N GLY A 31 -15.45 -38.83 4.85
CA GLY A 31 -14.45 -39.92 4.89
C GLY A 31 -13.79 -40.19 3.53
N GLU A 32 -14.54 -40.05 2.43
CA GLU A 32 -14.02 -40.25 1.07
C GLU A 32 -13.16 -39.07 0.59
N GLU A 33 -13.51 -37.83 0.94
CA GLU A 33 -12.72 -36.63 0.61
C GLU A 33 -11.35 -36.63 1.33
N PHE A 34 -11.28 -37.20 2.54
CA PHE A 34 -10.05 -37.36 3.33
C PHE A 34 -9.08 -38.41 2.76
N CYS A 35 -9.59 -39.44 2.07
CA CYS A 35 -8.76 -40.50 1.48
C CYS A 35 -8.13 -40.11 0.14
N LEU A 36 -8.67 -39.11 -0.57
CA LEU A 36 -8.19 -38.68 -1.88
C LEU A 36 -7.02 -37.68 -1.81
N GLN A 37 -6.78 -37.04 -0.66
CA GLN A 37 -5.64 -36.13 -0.46
C GLN A 37 -4.51 -36.84 0.30
N GLY A 38 -3.83 -37.74 -0.40
CA GLY A 38 -2.62 -38.40 0.12
C GLY A 38 -1.51 -37.38 0.42
N GLY A 39 -1.32 -37.03 1.69
CA GLY A 39 -0.18 -36.25 2.16
C GLY A 39 -0.25 -35.89 3.64
N PHE A 40 0.72 -36.35 4.42
CA PHE A 40 0.90 -35.97 5.82
C PHE A 40 1.12 -34.44 5.93
N THR A 41 0.07 -33.72 6.31
CA THR A 41 0.14 -32.30 6.69
C THR A 41 -0.32 -32.18 8.15
N ARG A 42 0.38 -31.37 8.95
CA ARG A 42 0.12 -31.18 10.39
C ARG A 42 -1.31 -30.66 10.63
N TYR A 43 -1.94 -31.18 11.68
CA TYR A 43 -3.37 -31.03 12.02
C TYR A 43 -3.83 -29.62 12.44
N ASP A 44 -2.92 -28.64 12.59
CA ASP A 44 -3.21 -27.39 13.31
C ASP A 44 -3.71 -26.23 12.44
N GLU A 45 -3.88 -26.39 11.12
CA GLU A 45 -4.15 -25.25 10.20
C GLU A 45 -5.39 -25.40 9.30
N MET A 46 -6.37 -26.26 9.62
CA MET A 46 -7.64 -26.33 8.87
C MET A 46 -8.86 -26.11 9.76
N GLU A 47 -9.26 -24.85 9.95
CA GLU A 47 -10.64 -24.51 10.32
C GLU A 47 -11.51 -24.57 9.06
N LYS A 48 -12.39 -25.56 8.96
CA LYS A 48 -13.53 -25.52 8.03
C LYS A 48 -14.79 -25.26 8.86
N GLU A 49 -15.47 -24.15 8.57
CA GLU A 49 -16.82 -23.87 9.07
C GLU A 49 -17.81 -24.84 8.41
N PHE A 50 -18.73 -25.42 9.19
CA PHE A 50 -19.81 -26.26 8.68
C PHE A 50 -21.16 -25.63 9.01
N GLU A 51 -22.01 -25.47 7.99
CA GLU A 51 -23.39 -25.02 8.15
C GLU A 51 -24.29 -26.22 8.50
N VAL A 52 -24.89 -26.23 9.69
CA VAL A 52 -25.85 -27.27 10.10
C VAL A 52 -27.27 -26.69 10.03
N LYS A 53 -28.07 -27.16 9.08
CA LYS A 53 -29.48 -26.77 8.96
C LYS A 53 -30.37 -27.66 9.81
N VAL A 54 -30.98 -27.11 10.85
CA VAL A 54 -31.96 -27.80 11.70
C VAL A 54 -33.36 -27.27 11.37
N ALA A 55 -34.26 -28.15 10.95
CA ALA A 55 -35.66 -27.77 10.69
C ALA A 55 -36.44 -27.77 12.02
N LEU A 56 -36.88 -26.59 12.47
CA LEU A 56 -37.69 -26.43 13.67
C LEU A 56 -39.15 -26.15 13.31
N THR A 57 -40.08 -26.73 14.06
CA THR A 57 -41.50 -26.38 13.94
C THR A 57 -41.79 -25.03 14.60
N ALA A 58 -42.83 -24.32 14.14
CA ALA A 58 -43.21 -23.01 14.68
C ALA A 58 -43.46 -23.04 16.20
N GLU A 59 -44.01 -24.14 16.72
CA GLU A 59 -44.23 -24.33 18.16
C GLU A 59 -42.91 -24.46 18.95
N GLN A 60 -41.91 -25.18 18.40
CA GLN A 60 -40.59 -25.31 19.03
C GLN A 60 -39.84 -23.97 19.07
N VAL A 61 -39.93 -23.16 18.01
CA VAL A 61 -39.33 -21.81 17.97
C VAL A 61 -39.97 -20.90 19.03
N LYS A 62 -41.29 -21.00 19.19
CA LYS A 62 -42.06 -20.23 20.18
C LYS A 62 -41.68 -20.61 21.62
N GLU A 63 -41.38 -21.89 21.86
CA GLU A 63 -41.02 -22.42 23.17
C GLU A 63 -39.55 -22.11 23.55
N ILE A 64 -38.64 -22.10 22.56
CA ILE A 64 -37.26 -21.62 22.69
C ILE A 64 -37.25 -20.12 22.98
N GLY A 65 -38.02 -19.32 22.24
CA GLY A 65 -38.15 -17.87 22.46
C GLY A 65 -38.65 -17.52 23.87
N LYS A 66 -39.61 -18.28 24.41
CA LYS A 66 -40.08 -18.11 25.80
C LYS A 66 -39.00 -18.40 26.85
N LYS A 67 -38.08 -19.32 26.60
CA LYS A 67 -36.98 -19.65 27.52
C LYS A 67 -35.85 -18.62 27.47
N ILE A 68 -35.54 -18.08 26.28
CA ILE A 68 -34.51 -17.06 26.07
C ILE A 68 -34.90 -15.71 26.71
N ILE A 69 -36.19 -15.33 26.64
CA ILE A 69 -36.70 -14.08 27.22
C ILE A 69 -36.56 -14.03 28.76
N LEU A 70 -36.40 -15.18 29.42
CA LEU A 70 -36.24 -15.26 30.88
C LEU A 70 -34.76 -15.25 31.36
N GLY A 71 -33.79 -15.11 30.46
CA GLY A 71 -32.40 -14.85 30.85
C GLY A 71 -31.42 -14.85 29.69
N TYR A 72 -30.67 -13.73 29.56
CA TYR A 72 -29.48 -13.46 28.71
C TYR A 72 -29.64 -12.51 27.50
N ARG A 73 -28.48 -12.05 26.98
CA ARG A 73 -28.19 -10.74 26.33
C ARG A 73 -28.59 -10.69 24.84
N PHE A 74 -28.89 -9.48 24.37
CA PHE A 74 -29.36 -9.11 23.03
C PHE A 74 -28.54 -9.64 21.83
N SER A 75 -27.26 -10.01 22.00
CA SER A 75 -26.40 -10.51 20.91
C SER A 75 -26.80 -11.89 20.38
N GLU A 76 -27.59 -12.66 21.12
CA GLU A 76 -27.98 -14.04 20.76
C GLU A 76 -29.26 -14.09 19.88
N ILE A 77 -30.00 -12.97 19.79
CA ILE A 77 -31.25 -12.88 19.00
C ILE A 77 -30.97 -12.63 17.51
N GLU A 78 -29.92 -11.87 17.18
CA GLU A 78 -29.51 -11.60 15.79
C GLU A 78 -28.94 -12.83 15.06
N GLU A 79 -28.42 -13.84 15.79
CA GLU A 79 -27.99 -15.09 15.18
C GLU A 79 -29.16 -16.04 14.85
N LEU A 80 -30.24 -16.03 15.64
CA LEU A 80 -31.41 -16.88 15.37
C LEU A 80 -32.21 -16.46 14.12
N GLU A 81 -32.27 -15.16 13.82
CA GLU A 81 -32.90 -14.64 12.59
C GLU A 81 -32.08 -14.93 11.32
N LYS A 82 -30.78 -15.25 11.46
CA LYS A 82 -29.92 -15.64 10.33
C LYS A 82 -30.00 -17.12 9.98
N VAL A 83 -30.44 -17.97 10.91
CA VAL A 83 -30.35 -19.44 10.79
C VAL A 83 -31.73 -20.10 10.61
N SER A 84 -32.83 -19.39 10.83
CA SER A 84 -34.19 -19.89 10.59
C SER A 84 -34.98 -18.92 9.70
N ASP A 85 -35.62 -19.42 8.65
CA ASP A 85 -36.52 -18.65 7.75
C ASP A 85 -37.82 -18.17 8.45
N VAL A 86 -37.78 -17.90 9.77
CA VAL A 86 -38.93 -17.50 10.57
C VAL A 86 -38.84 -16.00 10.89
N LYS A 87 -39.80 -15.24 10.36
CA LYS A 87 -39.98 -13.81 10.62
C LYS A 87 -40.75 -13.63 11.95
N ILE A 88 -40.12 -13.07 12.97
CA ILE A 88 -40.79 -12.74 14.24
C ILE A 88 -41.49 -11.38 14.08
N THR A 89 -42.81 -11.37 14.02
CA THR A 89 -43.61 -10.13 14.05
C THR A 89 -44.15 -9.89 15.45
N TRP A 90 -43.86 -8.71 16.00
CA TRP A 90 -44.39 -8.24 17.27
C TRP A 90 -45.78 -7.62 17.07
N ASP A 91 -46.74 -7.99 17.92
CA ASP A 91 -48.09 -7.43 17.92
C ASP A 91 -48.09 -5.99 18.49
N GLN A 92 -48.95 -5.15 17.93
CA GLN A 92 -48.98 -3.70 18.05
C GLN A 92 -49.39 -3.19 19.45
N ASP A 93 -49.96 -4.06 20.29
CA ASP A 93 -50.48 -3.72 21.62
C ASP A 93 -49.43 -3.70 22.74
N SER A 94 -48.15 -3.87 22.42
CA SER A 94 -47.05 -3.69 23.40
C SER A 94 -46.36 -2.31 23.30
N SER A 95 -46.89 -1.40 22.46
CA SER A 95 -46.27 -0.12 22.14
C SER A 95 -46.44 0.99 23.20
N ASP A 96 -47.15 0.72 24.30
CA ASP A 96 -47.40 1.71 25.36
C ASP A 96 -46.34 1.77 26.48
N TYR A 97 -45.25 0.99 26.41
CA TYR A 97 -44.26 0.97 27.52
C TYR A 97 -42.81 1.35 27.20
N LEU A 98 -42.41 1.57 25.95
CA LEU A 98 -41.03 1.97 25.65
C LEU A 98 -40.95 3.01 24.54
N GLY A 99 -40.17 4.05 24.82
CA GLY A 99 -40.12 5.32 24.08
C GLY A 99 -39.73 5.22 22.61
N LYS A 100 -40.15 6.26 21.89
CA LYS A 100 -39.84 6.54 20.49
C LYS A 100 -38.33 6.59 20.22
N GLU A 101 -37.82 5.63 19.47
CA GLU A 101 -36.84 5.81 18.39
C GLU A 101 -36.91 4.57 17.48
N ILE A 102 -37.52 4.72 16.30
CA ILE A 102 -37.62 3.64 15.29
C ILE A 102 -36.53 3.89 14.24
N PHE A 103 -35.63 2.92 14.11
CA PHE A 103 -34.71 2.78 12.98
C PHE A 103 -35.49 2.24 11.76
N LEU A 104 -35.38 2.92 10.62
CA LEU A 104 -35.75 2.35 9.32
C LEU A 104 -34.48 1.76 8.69
N ASP A 105 -34.41 0.43 8.68
CA ASP A 105 -33.41 -0.32 7.92
C ASP A 105 -33.85 -0.41 6.45
N LYS A 106 -32.90 -0.20 5.53
CA LYS A 106 -33.10 -0.20 4.07
C LYS A 106 -32.91 -1.62 3.55
N LYS A 107 -33.97 -2.26 3.06
CA LYS A 107 -33.85 -3.39 2.12
C LYS A 107 -35.12 -3.56 1.26
N TYR A 108 -35.15 -2.89 0.11
CA TYR A 108 -36.04 -3.21 -1.00
C TYR A 108 -35.37 -2.85 -2.33
N ASP A 109 -34.46 -3.71 -2.79
CA ASP A 109 -34.14 -3.84 -4.21
C ASP A 109 -34.89 -5.07 -4.71
N ASN A 110 -36.10 -4.86 -5.25
CA ASN A 110 -36.82 -5.73 -6.20
C ASN A 110 -38.29 -5.29 -6.33
N ILE A 111 -38.53 -4.17 -7.03
CA ILE A 111 -39.83 -3.90 -7.67
C ILE A 111 -39.53 -3.40 -9.09
N LYS A 112 -39.86 -4.23 -10.08
CA LYS A 112 -39.99 -3.80 -11.48
C LYS A 112 -41.22 -2.92 -11.62
N GLU A 113 -41.07 -1.83 -12.39
CA GLU A 113 -42.09 -1.00 -13.04
C GLU A 113 -43.50 -0.96 -12.42
N ILE A 114 -43.88 0.23 -11.93
CA ILE A 114 -45.27 0.68 -11.97
C ILE A 114 -45.28 2.08 -12.60
N GLU A 115 -45.65 2.14 -13.88
CA GLU A 115 -46.08 3.37 -14.53
C GLU A 115 -47.45 3.80 -13.97
N GLY A 116 -47.60 5.11 -13.76
CA GLY A 116 -48.89 5.78 -13.64
C GLY A 116 -49.40 6.01 -12.22
N ILE A 117 -49.21 7.23 -11.71
CA ILE A 117 -50.25 8.06 -11.05
C ILE A 117 -49.75 9.51 -11.13
N THR A 118 -50.32 10.26 -12.07
CA THR A 118 -50.26 11.72 -12.08
C THR A 118 -51.38 12.25 -11.18
N GLY A 119 -51.03 12.99 -10.13
CA GLY A 119 -51.99 13.84 -9.41
C GLY A 119 -51.93 13.74 -7.89
N PHE A 120 -50.89 14.32 -7.28
CA PHE A 120 -50.98 14.75 -5.88
C PHE A 120 -50.20 16.06 -5.72
N LYS A 121 -50.90 17.15 -5.43
CA LYS A 121 -50.32 18.43 -4.99
C LYS A 121 -50.55 18.53 -3.48
N PRO A 122 -49.52 18.45 -2.63
CA PRO A 122 -49.67 18.86 -1.25
C PRO A 122 -49.65 20.40 -1.18
N ARG A 123 -50.70 21.00 -0.62
CA ARG A 123 -50.63 22.34 -0.04
C ARG A 123 -49.81 22.22 1.24
N PHE A 124 -48.69 22.94 1.32
CA PHE A 124 -47.98 23.11 2.57
C PHE A 124 -48.56 24.31 3.30
N ASP A 125 -49.12 24.06 4.49
CA ASP A 125 -49.46 25.10 5.45
C ASP A 125 -48.18 25.53 6.18
N GLN A 126 -47.96 26.84 6.24
CA GLN A 126 -46.66 27.44 6.58
C GLN A 126 -46.37 27.48 8.09
N GLU A 127 -47.25 26.89 8.92
CA GLU A 127 -47.19 26.98 10.39
C GLU A 127 -46.58 25.74 11.06
N VAL A 128 -46.36 24.64 10.33
CA VAL A 128 -45.74 23.40 10.87
C VAL A 128 -44.21 23.37 10.68
N LEU A 129 -43.65 24.31 9.89
CA LEU A 129 -42.22 24.31 9.53
C LEU A 129 -41.26 24.82 10.64
N ASN A 130 -41.76 25.24 11.80
CA ASN A 130 -40.93 25.86 12.83
C ASN A 130 -40.63 25.00 14.06
N ASN A 131 -41.03 23.72 14.15
CA ASN A 131 -40.77 22.96 15.39
C ASN A 131 -40.48 21.45 15.30
N GLU A 132 -40.33 20.83 14.13
CA GLU A 132 -39.87 19.43 14.08
C GLU A 132 -38.83 19.18 12.98
N VAL A 133 -37.68 18.65 13.41
CA VAL A 133 -36.56 18.24 12.55
C VAL A 133 -36.91 16.89 11.92
N TYR A 134 -37.23 16.88 10.62
CA TYR A 134 -37.42 15.65 9.86
C TYR A 134 -36.08 15.16 9.27
N LYS A 135 -35.75 13.88 9.51
CA LYS A 135 -34.69 13.15 8.79
C LYS A 135 -35.23 12.72 7.43
N LEU A 136 -34.64 13.21 6.34
CA LEU A 136 -34.89 12.73 4.97
C LEU A 136 -33.65 11.99 4.46
N ALA A 137 -33.81 10.73 4.09
CA ALA A 137 -32.81 9.95 3.35
C ALA A 137 -33.22 9.94 1.86
N VAL A 138 -32.36 10.44 0.97
CA VAL A 138 -32.60 10.46 -0.49
C VAL A 138 -31.37 9.89 -1.21
N SER A 139 -31.60 9.12 -2.29
CA SER A 139 -30.57 8.48 -3.12
C SER A 139 -29.84 9.48 -4.03
N SER A 140 -28.66 9.07 -4.50
CA SER A 140 -27.52 9.91 -4.88
C SER A 140 -27.60 10.68 -6.20
N SER A 141 -28.61 10.49 -7.06
CA SER A 141 -28.62 11.11 -8.40
C SER A 141 -29.25 12.50 -8.47
N THR A 142 -30.15 12.88 -7.54
CA THR A 142 -30.79 14.21 -7.48
C THR A 142 -30.03 15.23 -6.61
N PHE A 143 -28.91 14.83 -6.01
CA PHE A 143 -28.16 15.61 -5.03
C PHE A 143 -27.35 16.76 -5.65
N VAL A 144 -26.86 16.60 -6.88
CA VAL A 144 -25.96 17.58 -7.52
C VAL A 144 -26.70 18.85 -7.96
N GLU A 145 -27.95 18.75 -8.41
CA GLU A 145 -28.75 19.92 -8.81
C GLU A 145 -29.30 20.72 -7.62
N SER A 146 -29.45 20.09 -6.45
CA SER A 146 -29.99 20.74 -5.26
C SER A 146 -28.94 21.57 -4.50
N ILE A 147 -27.66 21.20 -4.59
CA ILE A 147 -26.56 21.94 -3.94
C ILE A 147 -26.26 23.27 -4.65
N GLN A 148 -26.46 23.37 -5.97
CA GLN A 148 -26.29 24.64 -6.69
C GLN A 148 -27.33 25.72 -6.33
N LYS A 149 -28.38 25.37 -5.58
CA LYS A 149 -29.41 26.31 -5.11
C LYS A 149 -29.36 26.61 -3.60
N MET A 150 -28.46 26.00 -2.82
CA MET A 150 -28.37 26.17 -1.36
C MET A 150 -26.99 26.65 -0.90
N GLU A 151 -26.47 27.73 -1.49
CA GLU A 151 -25.20 28.36 -1.07
C GLU A 151 -25.31 29.30 0.16
N GLU A 152 -26.45 29.39 0.85
CA GLU A 152 -26.64 30.34 1.96
C GLU A 152 -26.91 29.75 3.36
N VAL A 153 -26.53 28.50 3.66
CA VAL A 153 -26.66 27.96 5.04
C VAL A 153 -25.33 27.49 5.61
N THR A 154 -24.77 28.32 6.49
CA THR A 154 -23.45 28.14 7.15
C THR A 154 -23.39 27.05 8.23
N GLU A 155 -24.50 26.38 8.57
CA GLU A 155 -24.57 25.48 9.75
C GLU A 155 -24.46 23.98 9.43
N LEU A 156 -24.62 23.55 8.17
CA LEU A 156 -24.58 22.12 7.80
C LEU A 156 -23.16 21.51 7.75
N LYS A 157 -22.11 22.33 7.85
CA LYS A 157 -20.69 21.88 7.82
C LYS A 157 -20.22 21.19 9.11
N VAL A 158 -20.92 21.35 10.24
CA VAL A 158 -20.42 20.88 11.54
C VAL A 158 -20.81 19.42 11.83
N PHE A 159 -22.03 19.01 11.52
CA PHE A 159 -22.56 17.70 11.92
C PHE A 159 -21.93 16.50 11.18
N PHE A 160 -21.64 16.63 9.88
CA PHE A 160 -20.97 15.58 9.13
C PHE A 160 -19.55 15.30 9.63
N THR A 161 -18.87 16.30 10.21
CA THR A 161 -17.53 16.09 10.77
C THR A 161 -17.55 15.31 12.08
N GLU A 162 -18.60 15.40 12.89
CA GLU A 162 -18.67 14.71 14.18
C GLU A 162 -18.97 13.23 14.06
N GLU A 163 -19.90 12.82 13.20
CA GLU A 163 -20.18 11.39 13.00
C GLU A 163 -19.03 10.67 12.31
N VAL A 164 -18.41 11.31 11.30
CA VAL A 164 -17.22 10.78 10.64
C VAL A 164 -16.04 10.70 11.61
N LEU A 165 -15.84 11.72 12.44
CA LEU A 165 -14.82 11.69 13.48
C LEU A 165 -15.13 10.62 14.54
N ARG A 166 -16.39 10.45 14.92
CA ARG A 166 -16.83 9.41 15.85
C ARG A 166 -16.56 8.02 15.30
N LYS A 167 -16.92 7.73 14.06
CA LYS A 167 -16.61 6.45 13.38
C LYS A 167 -15.09 6.23 13.26
N LYS A 168 -14.32 7.27 12.93
CA LYS A 168 -12.84 7.21 12.95
C LYS A 168 -12.30 6.95 14.35
N ILE A 169 -12.85 7.59 15.37
CA ILE A 169 -12.47 7.39 16.77
C ILE A 169 -12.76 5.93 17.16
N GLU A 170 -13.98 5.44 16.90
CA GLU A 170 -14.47 4.08 17.20
C GLU A 170 -13.57 2.99 16.58
N GLY A 171 -13.04 3.18 15.36
CA GLY A 171 -12.08 2.25 14.74
C GLY A 171 -10.60 2.43 15.14
N SER A 172 -10.19 3.64 15.53
CA SER A 172 -8.77 4.02 15.70
C SER A 172 -8.03 3.41 16.90
N GLY A 173 -8.70 2.60 17.73
CA GLY A 173 -8.18 2.16 19.03
C GLY A 173 -8.10 3.25 20.09
N MET A 174 -8.21 4.53 19.70
CA MET A 174 -8.28 5.64 20.63
C MET A 174 -9.67 5.72 21.28
N TYR A 175 -10.75 5.30 20.59
CA TYR A 175 -12.00 5.01 21.30
C TYR A 175 -11.73 3.94 22.33
N GLU A 176 -11.15 2.79 22.02
CA GLU A 176 -10.84 1.80 23.08
C GLU A 176 -10.02 2.40 24.23
N VAL A 177 -9.05 3.29 23.97
CA VAL A 177 -8.30 3.99 25.03
C VAL A 177 -9.21 4.94 25.81
N PHE A 178 -9.83 5.92 25.19
CA PHE A 178 -10.65 6.92 25.89
C PHE A 178 -11.97 6.37 26.40
N PHE A 179 -12.56 5.41 25.71
CA PHE A 179 -13.76 4.66 26.08
C PHE A 179 -13.46 3.71 27.23
N ALA A 180 -12.40 2.90 27.20
CA ALA A 180 -12.02 2.08 28.36
C ALA A 180 -11.69 2.97 29.57
N LEU A 181 -10.96 4.08 29.35
CA LEU A 181 -10.69 5.04 30.41
C LEU A 181 -11.95 5.78 30.89
N SER A 182 -12.99 5.90 30.06
CA SER A 182 -14.27 6.55 30.44
C SER A 182 -15.28 5.60 31.08
N GLN A 183 -15.28 4.32 30.70
CA GLN A 183 -16.17 3.28 31.23
C GLN A 183 -15.86 3.00 32.70
N ASP A 184 -14.60 3.09 33.09
CA ASP A 184 -14.17 2.92 34.48
C ASP A 184 -14.48 4.16 35.36
N MET A 185 -14.92 5.29 34.78
CA MET A 185 -14.95 6.56 35.51
C MET A 185 -16.27 7.38 35.46
N TRP A 186 -17.18 7.31 34.46
CA TRP A 186 -18.30 8.29 34.37
C TRP A 186 -19.63 7.87 33.68
N GLY A 187 -20.74 8.43 34.18
CA GLY A 187 -22.10 8.46 33.57
C GLY A 187 -22.37 9.69 32.66
N GLU A 188 -23.56 9.73 32.04
CA GLU A 188 -23.91 10.32 30.73
C GLU A 188 -23.62 11.81 30.36
N ARG A 189 -23.43 11.97 29.03
CA ARG A 189 -23.59 13.12 28.09
C ARG A 189 -22.72 14.38 28.19
N THR A 190 -22.59 15.08 29.31
CA THR A 190 -21.99 16.45 29.31
C THR A 190 -20.46 16.48 29.19
N VAL A 191 -19.80 15.34 29.42
CA VAL A 191 -18.34 15.17 29.34
C VAL A 191 -17.83 14.96 27.89
N LYS A 192 -18.74 14.82 26.92
CA LYS A 192 -18.40 14.45 25.54
C LYS A 192 -17.69 15.56 24.75
N ASP A 193 -18.08 16.83 24.89
CA ASP A 193 -17.57 17.90 24.01
C ASP A 193 -16.12 18.31 24.32
N GLY A 194 -15.76 18.41 25.60
CA GLY A 194 -14.39 18.72 26.04
C GLY A 194 -13.39 17.64 25.63
N LEU A 195 -13.79 16.37 25.77
CA LEU A 195 -13.00 15.21 25.34
C LEU A 195 -12.81 15.16 23.83
N ILE A 196 -13.86 15.47 23.05
CA ILE A 196 -13.75 15.56 21.59
C ILE A 196 -12.73 16.64 21.20
N GLY A 197 -12.77 17.81 21.85
CA GLY A 197 -11.79 18.88 21.63
C GLY A 197 -10.35 18.42 21.92
N PHE A 198 -10.13 17.74 23.04
CA PHE A 198 -8.83 17.17 23.41
C PHE A 198 -8.36 16.09 22.42
N ALA A 199 -9.21 15.12 22.08
CA ALA A 199 -8.92 14.08 21.11
C ALA A 199 -8.56 14.66 19.73
N ARG A 200 -9.29 15.70 19.27
CA ARG A 200 -8.97 16.43 18.03
C ARG A 200 -7.58 17.06 18.08
N LYS A 201 -7.17 17.68 19.20
CA LYS A 201 -5.80 18.22 19.35
C LYS A 201 -4.75 17.11 19.26
N CYS A 202 -5.01 15.98 19.91
CA CYS A 202 -4.16 14.79 19.89
C CYS A 202 -3.99 14.22 18.47
N PHE A 203 -5.08 14.06 17.71
CA PHE A 203 -5.04 13.54 16.34
C PHE A 203 -4.32 14.44 15.34
N LYS A 204 -4.40 15.77 15.54
CA LYS A 204 -3.63 16.71 14.73
C LYS A 204 -2.12 16.53 14.89
N ILE A 205 -1.67 15.97 16.01
CA ILE A 205 -0.25 15.68 16.28
C ILE A 205 0.10 14.26 15.83
N GLN A 206 -0.72 13.29 16.23
CA GLN A 206 -0.53 11.88 15.87
C GLN A 206 -1.85 11.28 15.41
N ALA A 207 -2.00 11.13 14.10
CA ALA A 207 -3.06 10.31 13.53
C ALA A 207 -2.93 8.86 14.00
N PRO A 208 -4.04 8.12 14.15
CA PRO A 208 -3.95 6.70 14.40
C PRO A 208 -3.27 5.99 13.23
N ALA A 209 -2.54 4.93 13.52
CA ALA A 209 -2.11 4.04 12.45
C ALA A 209 -3.32 3.22 12.00
N ASP A 210 -3.35 2.91 10.72
CA ASP A 210 -4.44 2.17 10.09
C ASP A 210 -4.57 0.75 10.65
N LYS A 211 -3.42 0.13 10.90
CA LYS A 211 -3.34 -1.18 11.54
C LYS A 211 -3.19 -1.01 13.04
N ALA A 212 -4.06 -1.68 13.79
CA ALA A 212 -4.13 -1.61 15.23
C ALA A 212 -2.79 -1.95 15.90
N GLU A 213 -2.11 -2.99 15.42
CA GLU A 213 -0.83 -3.47 15.97
C GLU A 213 0.35 -2.49 15.79
N TYR A 214 0.24 -1.51 14.88
CA TYR A 214 1.25 -0.46 14.68
C TYR A 214 0.79 0.90 15.19
N CYS A 215 -0.40 0.98 15.79
CA CYS A 215 -0.97 2.23 16.27
C CYS A 215 -0.32 2.60 17.62
N PRO A 216 0.47 3.70 17.69
CA PRO A 216 1.15 4.09 18.93
C PRO A 216 0.16 4.44 20.05
N TRP A 217 -1.08 4.76 19.69
CA TRP A 217 -2.17 4.94 20.66
C TRP A 217 -2.44 3.64 21.45
N ARG A 218 -2.38 2.48 20.78
CA ARG A 218 -2.62 1.17 21.39
C ARG A 218 -1.35 0.62 22.04
N SER A 219 -0.21 0.64 21.34
CA SER A 219 1.04 0.00 21.81
C SER A 219 1.71 0.76 22.94
N ASP A 220 1.76 2.09 22.84
CA ASP A 220 2.60 2.92 23.72
C ASP A 220 1.73 3.74 24.67
N ILE A 221 0.87 4.58 24.11
CA ILE A 221 0.15 5.62 24.85
C ILE A 221 -0.89 5.03 25.79
N ARG A 222 -1.63 3.98 25.40
CA ARG A 222 -2.64 3.33 26.25
C ARG A 222 -2.06 2.94 27.60
N SER A 223 -0.95 2.19 27.59
CA SER A 223 -0.34 1.69 28.82
C SER A 223 0.16 2.82 29.72
N MET A 224 0.78 3.85 29.13
CA MET A 224 1.25 5.04 29.85
C MET A 224 0.10 5.81 30.50
N LEU A 225 -0.97 6.11 29.74
CA LEU A 225 -2.12 6.85 30.23
C LEU A 225 -2.88 6.07 31.30
N SER A 226 -3.16 4.78 31.06
CA SER A 226 -3.82 3.93 32.06
C SER A 226 -3.03 3.86 33.36
N SER A 227 -1.70 3.72 33.30
CA SER A 227 -0.85 3.78 34.49
C SER A 227 -0.94 5.13 35.21
N ALA A 228 -0.86 6.24 34.47
CA ALA A 228 -0.92 7.58 35.05
C ALA A 228 -2.28 7.89 35.70
N ILE A 229 -3.39 7.41 35.11
CA ILE A 229 -4.74 7.56 35.65
C ILE A 229 -4.90 6.71 36.92
N ASN A 230 -4.52 5.44 36.87
CA ASN A 230 -4.64 4.52 38.00
C ASN A 230 -3.81 4.94 39.21
N GLN A 231 -2.69 5.62 38.98
CA GLN A 231 -1.84 6.19 40.03
C GLN A 231 -2.30 7.56 40.52
N GLY A 232 -3.41 8.11 39.97
CA GLY A 232 -3.89 9.45 40.30
C GLY A 232 -2.97 10.58 39.85
N HIS A 233 -2.03 10.29 38.94
CA HIS A 233 -1.12 11.30 38.39
C HIS A 233 -1.79 12.15 37.32
N PHE A 234 -2.72 11.59 36.53
CA PHE A 234 -3.40 12.25 35.43
C PHE A 234 -4.92 12.21 35.59
N ASP A 235 -5.57 13.37 35.50
CA ASP A 235 -7.02 13.52 35.52
C ASP A 235 -7.49 14.10 34.19
N LEU A 236 -8.17 13.26 33.40
CA LEU A 236 -8.68 13.62 32.08
C LEU A 236 -9.73 14.74 32.13
N SER A 237 -10.37 14.99 33.28
CA SER A 237 -11.30 16.11 33.47
C SER A 237 -10.59 17.46 33.61
N GLN A 238 -9.30 17.47 33.95
CA GLN A 238 -8.51 18.68 34.13
C GLN A 238 -7.92 19.18 32.81
N LYS A 239 -8.29 20.39 32.41
CA LYS A 239 -7.76 21.01 31.18
C LYS A 239 -6.23 21.17 31.20
N ASN A 240 -5.63 21.45 32.35
CA ASN A 240 -4.18 21.59 32.48
C ASN A 240 -3.45 20.27 32.16
N ASP A 241 -3.95 19.16 32.69
CA ASP A 241 -3.42 17.82 32.42
C ASP A 241 -3.53 17.47 30.94
N GLN A 242 -4.69 17.72 30.32
CA GLN A 242 -4.89 17.56 28.88
C GLN A 242 -3.85 18.35 28.07
N ASP A 243 -3.63 19.63 28.41
CA ASP A 243 -2.67 20.47 27.71
C ASP A 243 -1.21 19.99 27.93
N VAL A 244 -0.87 19.42 29.10
CA VAL A 244 0.43 18.75 29.35
C VAL A 244 0.59 17.50 28.49
N PHE A 245 -0.46 16.68 28.35
CA PHE A 245 -0.40 15.49 27.51
C PHE A 245 -0.27 15.86 26.02
N VAL A 246 -1.02 16.86 25.53
CA VAL A 246 -0.84 17.41 24.17
C VAL A 246 0.60 17.89 23.97
N ARG A 247 1.19 18.53 24.98
CA ARG A 247 2.58 18.98 24.96
C ARG A 247 3.57 17.82 24.93
N LEU A 248 3.34 16.76 25.71
CA LEU A 248 4.13 15.52 25.66
C LEU A 248 4.18 14.97 24.22
N LEU A 249 3.03 14.84 23.56
CA LEU A 249 2.96 14.34 22.19
C LEU A 249 3.72 15.21 21.19
N LYS A 250 3.67 16.55 21.34
CA LYS A 250 4.40 17.48 20.47
C LYS A 250 5.90 17.43 20.71
N ASP A 251 6.31 17.35 21.96
CA ASP A 251 7.71 17.51 22.36
C ASP A 251 8.48 16.18 22.33
N PHE A 252 7.81 15.07 22.61
CA PHE A 252 8.37 13.72 22.74
C PHE A 252 7.85 12.71 21.72
N GLY A 253 6.77 13.04 21.00
CA GLY A 253 6.07 12.11 20.14
C GLY A 253 5.16 11.15 20.92
N PRO A 254 4.45 10.25 20.23
CA PRO A 254 3.56 9.28 20.88
C PRO A 254 4.38 8.07 21.37
N VAL A 255 5.06 8.22 22.50
CA VAL A 255 5.94 7.20 23.08
C VAL A 255 5.53 6.90 24.53
N ASN A 256 5.86 5.69 24.99
CA ASN A 256 5.62 5.27 26.37
C ASN A 256 6.76 5.72 27.29
N ILE A 257 6.58 6.87 27.95
CA ILE A 257 7.59 7.50 28.81
C ILE A 257 6.96 7.95 30.16
N PRO A 258 6.46 7.00 30.98
CA PRO A 258 5.62 7.29 32.14
C PRO A 258 6.30 8.17 33.19
N ASN A 259 7.60 8.00 33.46
CA ASN A 259 8.31 8.81 34.45
C ASN A 259 8.50 10.24 33.95
N THR A 260 8.87 10.40 32.68
CA THR A 260 8.96 11.70 32.01
C THR A 260 7.60 12.40 32.03
N PHE A 261 6.51 11.68 31.72
CA PHE A 261 5.16 12.24 31.71
C PHE A 261 4.70 12.67 33.12
N ARG A 262 4.96 11.83 34.14
CA ARG A 262 4.71 12.16 35.56
C ARG A 262 5.42 13.44 35.96
N ILE A 263 6.71 13.56 35.67
CA ILE A 263 7.50 14.78 35.97
C ILE A 263 6.93 15.99 35.24
N MET A 264 6.49 15.85 33.98
CA MET A 264 5.85 16.95 33.26
C MET A 264 4.55 17.42 33.92
N LEU A 265 3.74 16.50 34.46
CA LEU A 265 2.52 16.83 35.20
C LEU A 265 2.84 17.50 36.54
N GLU A 266 3.85 17.04 37.26
CA GLU A 266 4.26 17.66 38.53
C GLU A 266 4.86 19.05 38.31
N LEU A 267 5.67 19.23 37.28
CA LEU A 267 6.21 20.53 36.88
C LEU A 267 5.10 21.51 36.48
N SER A 268 4.01 21.05 35.86
CA SER A 268 2.90 21.94 35.47
C SER A 268 2.01 22.36 36.64
N ARG A 269 2.09 21.66 37.77
CA ARG A 269 1.31 21.89 38.99
C ARG A 269 2.10 22.62 40.08
N SER A 270 3.43 22.55 40.03
CA SER A 270 4.33 23.18 41.01
C SER A 270 4.53 24.67 40.71
N ALA A 271 4.64 25.51 41.74
CA ALA A 271 4.97 26.93 41.54
C ALA A 271 6.48 27.13 41.31
N ALA A 272 7.31 26.29 41.94
CA ALA A 272 8.76 26.30 41.80
C ALA A 272 9.32 24.88 41.60
N ALA A 273 10.51 24.76 40.99
CA ALA A 273 11.17 23.47 40.79
C ALA A 273 11.54 22.75 42.10
N SER A 274 11.78 23.52 43.17
CA SER A 274 12.09 23.00 44.52
C SER A 274 10.89 22.38 45.22
N GLU A 275 9.67 22.60 44.72
CA GLU A 275 8.43 22.05 45.28
C GLU A 275 8.08 20.68 44.68
N LEU A 276 8.89 20.17 43.75
CA LEU A 276 8.68 18.84 43.17
C LEU A 276 8.79 17.75 44.24
N PRO A 277 8.03 16.65 44.12
CA PRO A 277 8.22 15.47 44.96
C PRO A 277 9.67 14.93 44.95
N ASP A 278 10.14 14.43 46.09
CA ASP A 278 11.53 13.97 46.28
C ASP A 278 11.98 12.94 45.24
N ASN A 279 11.08 12.04 44.83
CA ASN A 279 11.36 11.05 43.78
C ASN A 279 11.64 11.71 42.42
N SER A 280 10.86 12.72 42.02
CA SER A 280 11.13 13.50 40.81
C SER A 280 12.39 14.32 40.89
N GLN A 281 12.69 14.89 42.05
CA GLN A 281 13.95 15.58 42.25
C GLN A 281 15.13 14.62 42.08
N SER A 282 15.05 13.42 42.66
CA SER A 282 16.05 12.36 42.50
C SER A 282 16.19 11.92 41.04
N ASP A 283 15.08 11.68 40.34
CA ASP A 283 15.08 11.30 38.92
C ASP A 283 15.76 12.36 38.06
N LEU A 284 15.40 13.64 38.24
CA LEU A 284 15.97 14.77 37.51
C LEU A 284 17.47 14.95 37.80
N ARG A 285 17.89 14.88 39.07
CA ARG A 285 19.30 15.00 39.45
C ARG A 285 20.14 13.85 38.91
N SER A 286 19.64 12.61 38.99
CA SER A 286 20.31 11.43 38.40
C SER A 286 20.42 11.50 36.88
N PHE A 287 19.48 12.18 36.22
CA PHE A 287 19.50 12.45 34.79
C PHE A 287 20.46 13.59 34.39
N GLY A 288 21.04 14.29 35.37
CA GLY A 288 21.99 15.39 35.16
C GLY A 288 21.36 16.78 35.18
N ILE A 289 20.15 16.94 35.74
CA ILE A 289 19.49 18.25 35.90
C ILE A 289 19.71 18.76 37.33
N ASP A 290 20.49 19.84 37.42
CA ASP A 290 20.75 20.55 38.66
C ASP A 290 19.61 21.54 38.96
N LEU A 291 18.67 21.12 39.81
CA LEU A 291 17.46 21.89 40.12
C LEU A 291 17.75 23.24 40.78
N ASP A 292 18.91 23.38 41.42
CA ASP A 292 19.29 24.61 42.12
C ASP A 292 19.58 25.76 41.13
N LYS A 293 19.77 25.42 39.84
CA LYS A 293 19.95 26.39 38.73
C LYS A 293 18.64 26.86 38.09
N TYR A 294 17.51 26.23 38.41
CA TYR A 294 16.25 26.46 37.72
C TYR A 294 15.16 26.85 38.71
N GLN A 295 14.79 28.13 38.74
CA GLN A 295 13.71 28.59 39.60
C GLN A 295 12.33 28.21 39.05
N ARG A 296 12.15 28.28 37.72
CA ARG A 296 10.85 28.05 37.08
C ARG A 296 10.74 26.63 36.52
N PRO A 297 9.59 25.95 36.72
CA PRO A 297 9.34 24.63 36.14
C PRO A 297 9.51 24.56 34.61
N SER A 298 9.22 25.66 33.89
CA SER A 298 9.42 25.74 32.45
C SER A 298 10.88 25.58 32.03
N ASP A 299 11.82 26.05 32.86
CA ASP A 299 13.25 25.99 32.58
C ASP A 299 13.78 24.55 32.76
N VAL A 300 13.28 23.84 33.78
CA VAL A 300 13.54 22.40 33.99
C VAL A 300 13.02 21.57 32.80
N LEU A 301 11.80 21.84 32.33
CA LEU A 301 11.23 21.14 31.19
C LEU A 301 12.01 21.40 29.88
N ASN A 302 12.49 22.62 29.67
CA ASN A 302 13.37 22.92 28.54
C ASN A 302 14.69 22.16 28.63
N GLN A 303 15.28 22.06 29.83
CA GLN A 303 16.49 21.29 30.05
C GLN A 303 16.28 19.78 29.81
N LEU A 304 15.14 19.23 30.23
CA LEU A 304 14.77 17.84 29.97
C LEU A 304 14.74 17.53 28.47
N LYS A 305 14.15 18.42 27.65
CA LYS A 305 14.15 18.30 26.19
C LYS A 305 15.55 18.41 25.59
N THR A 306 16.37 19.32 26.10
CA THR A 306 17.76 19.50 25.66
C THR A 306 18.58 18.24 25.92
N LEU A 307 18.47 17.64 27.11
CA LEU A 307 19.17 16.41 27.45
C LEU A 307 18.68 15.21 26.64
N ARG A 308 17.37 15.10 26.35
CA ARG A 308 16.85 14.08 25.42
C ARG A 308 17.50 14.20 24.04
N ARG A 309 17.52 15.40 23.46
CA ARG A 309 18.15 15.65 22.15
C ARG A 309 19.65 15.35 22.19
N LYS A 310 20.30 15.69 23.30
CA LYS A 310 21.72 15.38 23.51
C LYS A 310 21.95 13.87 23.54
N ILE A 311 21.16 13.09 24.27
CA ILE A 311 21.25 11.61 24.27
C ILE A 311 21.16 11.06 22.85
N LEU A 312 20.16 11.47 22.07
CA LEU A 312 20.02 11.04 20.68
C LEU A 312 21.23 11.44 19.82
N SER A 313 21.68 12.68 19.95
CA SER A 313 22.85 13.17 19.22
C SER A 313 24.14 12.44 19.59
N ASP A 314 24.34 12.14 20.87
CA ASP A 314 25.53 11.45 21.38
C ASP A 314 25.54 10.00 20.87
N LEU A 315 24.38 9.32 20.96
CA LEU A 315 24.22 7.95 20.44
C LEU A 315 24.50 7.86 18.94
N LEU A 316 24.04 8.83 18.15
CA LEU A 316 24.31 8.91 16.70
C LEU A 316 25.77 9.29 16.37
N LYS A 317 26.54 9.75 17.35
CA LYS A 317 27.98 10.01 17.26
C LYS A 317 28.83 8.86 17.82
N GLU A 318 28.21 7.72 18.09
CA GLU A 318 28.86 6.55 18.72
C GLU A 318 29.31 6.78 20.17
N GLU A 319 28.80 7.81 20.85
CA GLU A 319 29.09 8.11 22.25
C GLU A 319 28.03 7.49 23.18
N VAL A 320 28.46 6.93 24.31
CA VAL A 320 27.56 6.43 25.37
C VAL A 320 27.24 7.58 26.34
N PRO A 321 25.99 8.06 26.42
CA PRO A 321 25.67 9.18 27.30
C PRO A 321 25.84 8.80 28.78
N SER A 322 26.49 9.65 29.56
CA SER A 322 26.77 9.39 30.99
C SER A 322 25.51 9.24 31.83
N ASN A 323 24.40 9.86 31.43
CA ASN A 323 23.11 9.82 32.11
C ASN A 323 22.18 8.71 31.60
N LEU A 324 22.64 7.84 30.69
CA LEU A 324 21.84 6.76 30.10
C LEU A 324 21.31 5.76 31.16
N ASN A 325 22.10 5.50 32.19
CA ASN A 325 21.76 4.53 33.25
C ASN A 325 20.78 5.08 34.31
N SER A 326 20.40 6.35 34.24
CA SER A 326 19.32 6.89 35.08
C SER A 326 17.95 6.34 34.64
N ALA A 327 16.93 6.46 35.49
CA ALA A 327 15.57 6.03 35.16
C ALA A 327 15.05 6.75 33.89
N LEU A 328 15.23 8.07 33.80
CA LEU A 328 14.82 8.87 32.65
C LEU A 328 15.67 8.58 31.40
N GLY A 329 16.99 8.38 31.56
CA GLY A 329 17.86 8.03 30.44
C GLY A 329 17.51 6.68 29.82
N THR A 330 17.25 5.68 30.66
CA THR A 330 16.84 4.34 30.22
C THR A 330 15.46 4.38 29.57
N GLU A 331 14.50 5.11 30.15
CA GLU A 331 13.17 5.30 29.58
C GLU A 331 13.23 5.99 28.21
N ILE A 332 13.97 7.10 28.10
CA ILE A 332 14.17 7.81 26.83
C ILE A 332 14.82 6.88 25.81
N PHE A 333 15.90 6.18 26.14
CA PHE A 333 16.55 5.25 25.22
C PHE A 333 15.60 4.16 24.72
N LYS A 334 14.87 3.51 25.64
CA LYS A 334 13.89 2.46 25.30
C LYS A 334 12.77 2.99 24.41
N SER A 335 12.35 4.24 24.61
CA SER A 335 11.33 4.88 23.76
C SER A 335 11.79 5.07 22.30
N GLN A 336 13.11 5.14 22.07
CA GLN A 336 13.69 5.38 20.74
C GLN A 336 13.92 4.09 19.96
N ILE A 337 14.30 3.01 20.64
CA ILE A 337 14.46 1.69 20.02
C ILE A 337 13.12 1.02 19.70
N GLY A 338 12.04 1.43 20.39
CA GLY A 338 10.68 0.94 20.17
C GLY A 338 10.43 -0.44 20.79
N PHE A 339 9.29 -1.05 20.40
CA PHE A 339 8.93 -2.40 20.83
C PHE A 339 9.54 -3.45 19.89
N SER A 340 10.17 -4.46 20.46
CA SER A 340 10.56 -5.68 19.77
C SER A 340 10.04 -6.92 20.50
N ARG A 341 9.68 -7.94 19.72
CA ARG A 341 9.42 -9.31 20.20
C ARG A 341 10.72 -10.03 20.57
N TRP A 342 11.84 -9.60 20.00
CA TRP A 342 13.19 -10.11 20.25
C TRP A 342 13.91 -9.17 21.21
N LYS A 343 13.57 -9.22 22.50
CA LYS A 343 14.27 -8.42 23.50
C LYS A 343 15.61 -9.05 23.86
N THR A 344 16.62 -8.25 24.13
CA THR A 344 17.82 -8.73 24.79
C THR A 344 17.50 -9.03 26.26
N ASP A 345 18.01 -10.16 26.76
CA ASP A 345 17.91 -10.51 28.19
C ASP A 345 18.97 -9.77 29.04
N VAL A 346 19.86 -9.00 28.39
CA VAL A 346 20.96 -8.30 29.04
C VAL A 346 20.55 -6.87 29.39
N ALA A 347 20.82 -6.43 30.62
CA ALA A 347 20.50 -5.07 31.03
C ALA A 347 21.25 -4.02 30.17
N LEU A 348 20.58 -2.89 29.90
CA LEU A 348 21.16 -1.75 29.16
C LEU A 348 22.48 -1.27 29.76
N SER A 349 22.55 -1.18 31.09
CA SER A 349 23.74 -0.78 31.80
C SER A 349 24.92 -1.71 31.54
N THR A 350 24.68 -3.03 31.45
CA THR A 350 25.71 -4.02 31.14
C THR A 350 26.21 -3.88 29.71
N ILE A 351 25.32 -3.71 28.73
CA ILE A 351 25.70 -3.51 27.32
C ILE A 351 26.47 -2.18 27.16
N ALA A 352 25.97 -1.10 27.75
CA ALA A 352 26.61 0.21 27.71
C ALA A 352 28.01 0.19 28.35
N ALA A 353 28.16 -0.48 29.51
CA ALA A 353 29.46 -0.66 30.15
C ALA A 353 30.43 -1.44 29.26
N ALA A 354 29.98 -2.54 28.64
CA ALA A 354 30.80 -3.33 27.73
C ALA A 354 31.25 -2.52 26.50
N VAL A 355 30.39 -1.68 25.93
CA VAL A 355 30.77 -0.76 24.83
C VAL A 355 31.85 0.22 25.29
N VAL A 356 31.69 0.84 26.45
CA VAL A 356 32.67 1.80 26.99
C VAL A 356 34.02 1.12 27.27
N GLU A 357 34.00 -0.03 27.93
CA GLU A 357 35.19 -0.84 28.24
C GLU A 357 35.92 -1.23 26.95
N THR A 358 35.22 -1.87 26.02
CA THR A 358 35.82 -2.33 24.76
C THR A 358 36.31 -1.17 23.89
N SER A 359 35.59 -0.04 23.85
CA SER A 359 36.01 1.15 23.10
C SER A 359 37.28 1.79 23.66
N ASN A 360 37.46 1.76 24.99
CA ASN A 360 38.69 2.22 25.63
C ASN A 360 39.87 1.27 25.38
N GLU A 361 39.62 -0.04 25.35
CA GLU A 361 40.65 -1.05 25.10
C GLU A 361 41.06 -1.14 23.62
N ASN A 362 40.08 -1.07 22.71
CA ASN A 362 40.27 -1.20 21.27
C ASN A 362 39.30 -0.29 20.50
N PRO A 363 39.62 1.01 20.36
CA PRO A 363 38.73 1.99 19.73
C PRO A 363 38.44 1.67 18.26
N ASP A 364 39.37 1.04 17.55
CA ASP A 364 39.24 0.71 16.11
C ASP A 364 38.04 -0.21 15.81
N LEU A 365 37.59 -1.00 16.80
CA LEU A 365 36.40 -1.86 16.65
C LEU A 365 35.09 -1.06 16.50
N PHE A 366 35.08 0.19 16.94
CA PHE A 366 33.91 1.09 16.97
C PHE A 366 34.01 2.23 15.96
N VAL A 367 35.16 2.42 15.32
CA VAL A 367 35.33 3.40 14.25
C VAL A 367 34.51 2.98 13.04
N ILE A 368 33.60 3.85 12.61
CA ILE A 368 32.88 3.71 11.34
C ILE A 368 33.92 3.82 10.21
N PRO A 369 34.08 2.78 9.38
CA PRO A 369 35.10 2.81 8.34
C PRO A 369 34.88 3.91 7.30
N GLU A 370 35.97 4.35 6.66
CA GLU A 370 35.91 5.30 5.54
C GLU A 370 34.98 4.78 4.42
N GLY A 371 34.19 5.68 3.82
CA GLY A 371 33.19 5.38 2.79
C GLY A 371 31.77 5.16 3.31
N TYR A 372 31.59 4.95 4.62
CA TYR A 372 30.25 4.95 5.24
C TYR A 372 29.85 6.39 5.58
N LYS A 373 28.78 6.89 4.94
CA LYS A 373 28.28 8.27 5.12
C LYS A 373 26.80 8.25 5.47
N ILE A 374 26.34 9.25 6.22
CA ILE A 374 24.89 9.42 6.43
C ILE A 374 24.24 9.80 5.09
N LYS A 375 23.24 9.03 4.65
CA LYS A 375 22.47 9.30 3.43
C LYS A 375 21.03 9.64 3.76
N GLY A 376 20.57 10.80 3.31
CA GLY A 376 19.15 11.15 3.34
C GLY A 376 18.40 10.56 2.14
N ILE A 377 17.26 9.93 2.39
CA ILE A 377 16.35 9.40 1.38
C ILE A 377 14.94 9.96 1.63
N LYS A 378 14.18 10.16 0.55
CA LYS A 378 12.80 10.63 0.60
C LYS A 378 11.90 9.62 -0.09
N VAL A 379 10.98 9.04 0.68
CA VAL A 379 10.07 8.00 0.19
C VAL A 379 8.64 8.53 0.31
N ARG A 380 7.82 8.37 -0.73
CA ARG A 380 6.42 8.84 -0.71
C ARG A 380 5.64 8.08 0.36
N LYS A 381 4.79 8.77 1.13
CA LYS A 381 3.90 8.11 2.10
C LYS A 381 2.83 7.31 1.37
N THR A 382 2.41 6.19 1.92
CA THR A 382 1.14 5.53 1.55
C THR A 382 -0.03 6.30 2.16
N VAL A 383 -1.17 6.27 1.50
CA VAL A 383 -2.45 6.81 1.98
C VAL A 383 -3.35 5.63 2.17
N ASN A 384 -3.78 5.37 3.39
CA ASN A 384 -4.78 4.36 3.60
C ASN A 384 -6.11 4.81 3.02
N LEU A 385 -6.66 3.99 2.14
CA LEU A 385 -7.98 4.21 1.55
C LEU A 385 -8.94 3.43 2.47
N ASP A 386 -9.75 4.12 3.26
CA ASP A 386 -10.95 3.57 3.93
C ASP A 386 -12.21 4.16 3.26
N ALA A 387 -13.38 3.51 3.39
CA ALA A 387 -14.68 3.63 2.66
C ALA A 387 -15.16 4.99 2.07
N ALA A 388 -14.53 6.12 2.36
CA ALA A 388 -14.53 7.32 1.50
C ALA A 388 -13.80 7.11 0.13
N GLN A 389 -13.49 5.85 -0.19
CA GLN A 389 -12.51 5.38 -1.19
C GLN A 389 -12.90 5.71 -2.61
N GLU A 390 -14.16 5.60 -2.98
CA GLU A 390 -14.54 5.75 -4.40
C GLU A 390 -14.26 7.17 -4.90
N SER A 391 -14.51 8.19 -4.07
CA SER A 391 -14.25 9.59 -4.43
C SER A 391 -12.76 9.93 -4.54
N GLU A 392 -11.93 9.38 -3.66
CA GLU A 392 -10.47 9.62 -3.68
C GLU A 392 -9.78 8.76 -4.74
N LEU A 393 -10.23 7.53 -4.98
CA LEU A 393 -9.78 6.69 -6.10
C LEU A 393 -10.13 7.35 -7.43
N THR A 394 -11.38 7.80 -7.60
CA THR A 394 -11.81 8.55 -8.79
C THR A 394 -10.97 9.81 -8.97
N LYS A 395 -10.71 10.57 -7.89
CA LYS A 395 -9.86 11.74 -7.95
C LYS A 395 -8.43 11.40 -8.37
N ARG A 396 -7.84 10.33 -7.84
CA ARG A 396 -6.49 9.88 -8.21
C ARG A 396 -6.41 9.38 -9.63
N MET A 397 -7.43 8.64 -10.07
CA MET A 397 -7.56 8.20 -11.45
C MET A 397 -7.57 9.41 -12.37
N ASN A 398 -8.42 10.39 -12.06
CA ASN A 398 -8.49 11.64 -12.80
C ASN A 398 -7.17 12.41 -12.75
N ASP A 399 -6.51 12.51 -11.59
CA ASP A 399 -5.21 13.19 -11.46
C ASP A 399 -4.16 12.51 -12.33
N PHE A 400 -4.08 11.17 -12.30
CA PHE A 400 -3.14 10.36 -13.10
C PHE A 400 -3.39 10.51 -14.61
N LEU A 401 -4.63 10.40 -15.06
CA LEU A 401 -5.00 10.56 -16.47
C LEU A 401 -4.76 12.00 -16.95
N ASN A 402 -4.90 12.99 -16.07
CA ASN A 402 -4.61 14.39 -16.37
C ASN A 402 -3.12 14.77 -16.26
N GLU A 403 -2.23 13.89 -15.78
CA GLU A 403 -0.79 14.15 -15.81
C GLU A 403 -0.32 14.34 -17.25
N ALA A 404 0.45 15.40 -17.53
CA ALA A 404 0.85 15.77 -18.90
C ALA A 404 1.50 14.61 -19.67
N LYS A 405 2.33 13.80 -19.00
CA LYS A 405 2.99 12.63 -19.58
C LYS A 405 2.00 11.50 -19.89
N THR A 406 1.05 11.23 -18.99
CA THR A 406 0.01 10.20 -19.20
C THR A 406 -0.92 10.61 -20.32
N ARG A 407 -1.40 11.86 -20.30
CA ARG A 407 -2.24 12.42 -21.36
C ARG A 407 -1.56 12.37 -22.72
N GLU A 408 -0.30 12.77 -22.82
CA GLU A 408 0.48 12.62 -24.06
C GLU A 408 0.56 11.16 -24.50
N ALA A 409 0.76 10.23 -23.57
CA ALA A 409 0.80 8.81 -23.88
C ALA A 409 -0.57 8.26 -24.34
N VAL A 410 -1.69 8.69 -23.76
CA VAL A 410 -3.05 8.35 -24.20
C VAL A 410 -3.31 8.88 -25.61
N GLU A 411 -3.02 10.16 -25.86
CA GLU A 411 -3.21 10.81 -27.17
C GLU A 411 -2.37 10.18 -28.28
N ASN A 412 -1.14 9.74 -27.96
CA ASN A 412 -0.22 9.20 -28.96
C ASN A 412 -0.32 7.68 -29.13
N ASN A 413 -0.83 6.94 -28.14
CA ASN A 413 -0.79 5.47 -28.16
C ASN A 413 -2.16 4.82 -28.01
N VAL A 414 -3.09 5.38 -27.24
CA VAL A 414 -4.41 4.77 -26.98
C VAL A 414 -5.42 5.24 -28.02
N ARG A 415 -5.68 6.56 -28.11
CA ARG A 415 -6.69 7.13 -29.02
C ARG A 415 -6.46 6.79 -30.49
N PRO A 416 -5.22 6.76 -31.02
CA PRO A 416 -5.00 6.43 -32.43
C PRO A 416 -5.31 4.96 -32.75
N ILE A 417 -5.16 4.04 -31.79
CA ILE A 417 -5.53 2.63 -31.95
C ILE A 417 -7.05 2.48 -31.82
N ALA A 418 -7.65 3.09 -30.80
CA ALA A 418 -9.09 3.08 -30.61
C ALA A 418 -9.84 3.65 -31.83
N GLY A 419 -9.39 4.80 -32.36
CA GLY A 419 -9.97 5.43 -33.55
C GLY A 419 -9.82 4.57 -34.81
N ALA A 420 -8.71 3.86 -34.98
CA ALA A 420 -8.52 2.95 -36.10
C ALA A 420 -9.46 1.73 -36.03
N ILE A 421 -9.66 1.16 -34.84
CA ILE A 421 -10.59 0.06 -34.61
C ILE A 421 -12.03 0.51 -34.86
N ASP A 422 -12.45 1.64 -34.29
CA ASP A 422 -13.79 2.21 -34.51
C ASP A 422 -14.06 2.46 -36.00
N GLN A 423 -13.08 3.00 -36.73
CA GLN A 423 -13.21 3.21 -38.17
C GLN A 423 -13.36 1.88 -38.92
N GLY A 424 -12.59 0.86 -38.56
CA GLY A 424 -12.69 -0.48 -39.13
C GLY A 424 -14.09 -1.09 -38.95
N ARG A 425 -14.69 -0.92 -37.76
CA ARG A 425 -16.02 -1.48 -37.41
C ARG A 425 -17.16 -0.97 -38.30
N ARG A 426 -17.04 0.25 -38.82
CA ARG A 426 -18.06 0.86 -39.68
C ARG A 426 -18.20 0.16 -41.03
N ASN A 427 -17.30 -0.76 -41.38
CA ASN A 427 -17.33 -1.60 -42.59
C ASN A 427 -17.45 -0.82 -43.92
N ASP A 428 -17.01 0.44 -43.93
CA ASP A 428 -17.01 1.29 -45.12
C ASP A 428 -15.58 1.65 -45.56
N LEU A 429 -14.78 0.62 -45.85
CA LEU A 429 -13.37 0.79 -46.23
C LEU A 429 -13.22 1.63 -47.51
N SER A 430 -14.10 1.42 -48.48
CA SER A 430 -14.07 2.16 -49.76
C SER A 430 -14.31 3.65 -49.57
N ALA A 431 -15.32 4.08 -48.80
CA ALA A 431 -15.53 5.50 -48.56
C ALA A 431 -14.42 6.10 -47.69
N TRP A 432 -13.97 5.38 -46.65
CA TRP A 432 -12.83 5.81 -45.84
C TRP A 432 -11.57 6.04 -46.70
N TRP A 433 -11.28 5.10 -47.61
CA TRP A 433 -10.14 5.18 -48.50
C TRP A 433 -10.21 6.43 -49.36
N GLU A 434 -11.31 6.65 -50.08
CA GLU A 434 -11.47 7.81 -50.96
C GLU A 434 -11.41 9.14 -50.19
N ASN A 435 -11.96 9.20 -48.98
CA ASN A 435 -11.87 10.38 -48.11
C ASN A 435 -10.43 10.64 -47.64
N SER A 436 -9.69 9.59 -47.26
CA SER A 436 -8.33 9.71 -46.73
C SER A 436 -7.28 9.97 -47.82
N LYS A 437 -7.53 9.47 -49.04
CA LYS A 437 -6.63 9.51 -50.19
C LYS A 437 -6.09 10.89 -50.48
N LYS A 438 -6.92 11.93 -50.40
CA LYS A 438 -6.52 13.33 -50.66
C LYS A 438 -5.43 13.79 -49.68
N ASN A 439 -5.61 13.52 -48.38
CA ASN A 439 -4.68 13.94 -47.34
C ASN A 439 -3.38 13.13 -47.39
N LEU A 440 -3.49 11.82 -47.66
CA LEU A 440 -2.34 10.94 -47.84
C LEU A 440 -1.50 11.37 -49.04
N ARG A 441 -2.12 11.69 -50.18
CA ARG A 441 -1.42 12.23 -51.35
C ARG A 441 -0.66 13.50 -51.02
N ALA A 442 -1.28 14.46 -50.34
CA ALA A 442 -0.61 15.69 -49.95
C ALA A 442 0.62 15.41 -49.06
N THR A 443 0.47 14.54 -48.06
CA THR A 443 1.55 14.15 -47.14
C THR A 443 2.71 13.45 -47.87
N VAL A 444 2.39 12.53 -48.78
CA VAL A 444 3.38 11.79 -49.57
C VAL A 444 4.09 12.71 -50.56
N GLN A 445 3.35 13.60 -51.23
CA GLN A 445 3.88 14.58 -52.16
C GLN A 445 4.85 15.55 -51.48
N GLU A 446 4.47 16.12 -50.34
CA GLU A 446 5.35 17.02 -49.58
C GLU A 446 6.65 16.32 -49.19
N ALA A 447 6.55 15.07 -48.73
CA ALA A 447 7.72 14.30 -48.35
C ALA A 447 8.60 13.96 -49.55
N LEU A 448 8.00 13.66 -50.70
CA LEU A 448 8.72 13.41 -51.96
C LEU A 448 9.48 14.67 -52.40
N ASP A 449 8.86 15.84 -52.33
CA ASP A 449 9.48 17.12 -52.69
C ASP A 449 10.65 17.47 -51.75
N LYS A 450 10.49 17.23 -50.44
CA LYS A 450 11.58 17.33 -49.45
C LYS A 450 12.73 16.37 -49.77
N MET A 451 12.43 15.14 -50.19
CA MET A 451 13.46 14.16 -50.54
C MET A 451 14.22 14.56 -51.81
N ARG A 452 13.51 15.01 -52.85
CA ARG A 452 14.11 15.48 -54.11
C ARG A 452 15.00 16.71 -53.90
N SER A 453 14.51 17.72 -53.18
CA SER A 453 15.29 18.92 -52.88
C SER A 453 16.50 18.64 -51.97
N GLY A 454 16.43 17.58 -51.14
CA GLY A 454 17.53 17.14 -50.29
C GLY A 454 18.59 16.30 -51.03
N LEU A 455 18.26 15.68 -52.18
CA LEU A 455 19.11 14.71 -52.87
C LEU A 455 20.50 15.27 -53.22
N GLU A 456 20.56 16.50 -53.72
CA GLU A 456 21.83 17.16 -54.08
C GLU A 456 22.74 17.42 -52.88
N LYS A 457 22.18 17.46 -51.66
CA LYS A 457 22.91 17.68 -50.42
C LYS A 457 23.42 16.39 -49.79
N VAL A 458 23.01 15.22 -50.30
CA VAL A 458 23.44 13.92 -49.80
C VAL A 458 24.80 13.55 -50.42
N PRO A 459 25.79 13.09 -49.63
CA PRO A 459 27.07 12.59 -50.18
C PRO A 459 26.86 11.47 -51.20
N GLU A 460 27.77 11.30 -52.16
CA GLU A 460 27.57 10.33 -53.25
C GLU A 460 27.28 8.90 -52.79
N LYS A 461 27.93 8.45 -51.71
CA LYS A 461 27.66 7.13 -51.10
C LYS A 461 26.22 6.96 -50.60
N GLY A 462 25.49 8.05 -50.33
CA GLY A 462 24.10 8.06 -49.88
C GLY A 462 23.07 8.38 -50.97
N LYS A 463 23.48 8.92 -52.13
CA LYS A 463 22.54 9.32 -53.19
C LYS A 463 21.76 8.14 -53.75
N ALA A 464 22.39 7.00 -53.99
CA ALA A 464 21.70 5.80 -54.48
C ALA A 464 20.56 5.35 -53.55
N LYS A 465 20.82 5.29 -52.23
CA LYS A 465 19.82 4.93 -51.21
C LYS A 465 18.71 5.98 -51.09
N MET A 466 19.04 7.26 -51.27
CA MET A 466 18.04 8.34 -51.29
C MET A 466 17.17 8.25 -52.55
N GLN A 467 17.76 7.96 -53.70
CA GLN A 467 17.05 7.77 -54.97
C GLN A 467 16.11 6.57 -54.91
N GLU A 468 16.54 5.45 -54.31
CA GLU A 468 15.68 4.29 -54.07
C GLU A 468 14.45 4.65 -53.23
N LYS A 469 14.62 5.48 -52.19
CA LYS A 469 13.49 5.99 -51.38
C LYS A 469 12.57 6.92 -52.17
N ILE A 470 13.13 7.79 -53.02
CA ILE A 470 12.36 8.65 -53.93
C ILE A 470 11.52 7.78 -54.86
N ASN A 471 12.14 6.81 -55.54
CA ASN A 471 11.45 5.91 -56.46
C ASN A 471 10.34 5.10 -55.77
N SER A 472 10.60 4.56 -54.58
CA SER A 472 9.55 3.88 -53.79
C SER A 472 8.39 4.82 -53.41
N THR A 473 8.71 6.06 -53.02
CA THR A 473 7.69 7.06 -52.66
C THR A 473 6.87 7.51 -53.87
N GLU A 474 7.49 7.65 -55.04
CA GLU A 474 6.80 7.89 -56.30
C GLU A 474 5.87 6.74 -56.67
N GLY A 475 6.35 5.50 -56.56
CA GLY A 475 5.54 4.30 -56.80
C GLY A 475 4.31 4.26 -55.88
N PHE A 476 4.47 4.60 -54.61
CA PHE A 476 3.35 4.69 -53.68
C PHE A 476 2.39 5.84 -53.99
N LEU A 477 2.89 6.99 -54.46
CA LEU A 477 2.02 8.08 -54.89
C LEU A 477 1.19 7.69 -56.11
N THR A 478 1.78 6.96 -57.06
CA THR A 478 1.06 6.36 -58.20
C THR A 478 0.01 5.37 -57.71
N PHE A 479 0.36 4.50 -56.75
CA PHE A 479 -0.60 3.60 -56.11
C PHE A 479 -1.77 4.37 -55.49
N LEU A 480 -1.52 5.43 -54.71
CA LEU A 480 -2.57 6.30 -54.16
C LEU A 480 -3.39 7.04 -55.22
N ASN A 481 -2.87 7.21 -56.44
CA ASN A 481 -3.59 7.85 -57.53
C ASN A 481 -4.56 6.89 -58.21
N GLU A 482 -4.08 5.69 -58.48
CA GLU A 482 -4.73 4.72 -59.35
C GLU A 482 -5.58 3.71 -58.58
N TYR A 483 -5.17 3.33 -57.37
CA TYR A 483 -5.81 2.26 -56.62
C TYR A 483 -7.19 2.68 -56.11
N LYS A 484 -8.17 1.81 -56.34
CA LYS A 484 -9.52 1.86 -55.81
C LYS A 484 -9.84 0.49 -55.23
N PHE A 485 -10.46 0.44 -54.06
CA PHE A 485 -10.98 -0.80 -53.54
C PHE A 485 -12.14 -1.29 -54.43
N PRO A 486 -12.23 -2.61 -54.70
CA PRO A 486 -13.39 -3.19 -55.37
C PRO A 486 -14.64 -3.09 -54.47
N GLU A 487 -15.82 -3.31 -55.04
CA GLU A 487 -17.07 -3.37 -54.26
C GLU A 487 -17.09 -4.58 -53.32
N ASP A 488 -16.60 -5.73 -53.80
CA ASP A 488 -16.39 -6.95 -53.01
C ASP A 488 -14.94 -7.00 -52.50
N ILE A 489 -14.69 -6.34 -51.37
CA ILE A 489 -13.35 -6.19 -50.79
C ILE A 489 -12.90 -7.52 -50.18
N LYS A 490 -11.86 -8.10 -50.77
CA LYS A 490 -11.22 -9.31 -50.24
C LYS A 490 -10.05 -8.95 -49.34
N GLU A 491 -9.67 -9.88 -48.47
CA GLU A 491 -8.48 -9.77 -47.63
C GLU A 491 -7.22 -9.38 -48.45
N GLU A 492 -7.08 -9.97 -49.64
CA GLU A 492 -6.00 -9.75 -50.61
C GLU A 492 -5.85 -8.25 -50.98
N ASP A 493 -6.97 -7.55 -51.11
CA ASP A 493 -7.01 -6.14 -51.49
C ASP A 493 -6.50 -5.24 -50.35
N ILE A 494 -6.87 -5.58 -49.11
CA ILE A 494 -6.42 -4.85 -47.92
C ILE A 494 -4.93 -5.09 -47.70
N LEU A 495 -4.47 -6.33 -47.82
CA LEU A 495 -3.05 -6.70 -47.71
C LEU A 495 -2.19 -6.01 -48.76
N LYS A 496 -2.64 -6.00 -50.02
CA LYS A 496 -1.97 -5.26 -51.10
C LYS A 496 -1.80 -3.78 -50.76
N SER A 497 -2.83 -3.18 -50.16
CA SER A 497 -2.79 -1.79 -49.71
C SER A 497 -1.80 -1.60 -48.56
N MET A 498 -1.84 -2.46 -47.54
CA MET A 498 -0.91 -2.42 -46.41
C MET A 498 0.56 -2.59 -46.85
N GLU A 499 0.83 -3.47 -47.82
CA GLU A 499 2.18 -3.63 -48.39
C GLU A 499 2.64 -2.40 -49.16
N ALA A 500 1.74 -1.72 -49.88
CA ALA A 500 2.07 -0.45 -50.53
C ALA A 500 2.49 0.62 -49.51
N PHE A 501 1.81 0.70 -48.35
CA PHE A 501 2.23 1.58 -47.24
C PHE A 501 3.58 1.17 -46.64
N ASN A 502 3.84 -0.12 -46.51
CA ASN A 502 5.10 -0.65 -45.97
C ASN A 502 6.30 -0.36 -46.89
N ALA A 503 6.08 -0.25 -48.21
CA ALA A 503 7.12 0.11 -49.18
C ALA A 503 7.69 1.53 -48.95
N VAL A 504 6.92 2.43 -48.34
CA VAL A 504 7.37 3.80 -48.03
C VAL A 504 7.81 3.97 -46.59
N SER A 505 8.72 4.91 -46.37
CA SER A 505 9.15 5.23 -45.02
C SER A 505 8.03 5.98 -44.27
N ILE A 506 7.30 5.26 -43.43
CA ILE A 506 6.23 5.82 -42.58
C ILE A 506 6.76 6.37 -41.24
N LYS A 507 8.03 6.15 -40.91
CA LYS A 507 8.60 6.58 -39.63
C LYS A 507 8.57 8.11 -39.53
N GLY A 508 7.91 8.62 -38.49
CA GLY A 508 7.77 10.05 -38.22
C GLY A 508 6.71 10.76 -39.07
N ARG A 509 5.84 10.02 -39.77
CA ARG A 509 4.74 10.57 -40.58
C ARG A 509 3.42 10.05 -40.03
N LYS A 510 2.80 10.83 -39.13
CA LYS A 510 1.64 10.41 -38.34
C LYS A 510 0.48 9.95 -39.21
N GLU A 511 0.18 10.68 -40.27
CA GLU A 511 -0.94 10.42 -41.20
C GLU A 511 -0.81 9.06 -41.90
N LEU A 512 0.41 8.67 -42.29
CA LEU A 512 0.67 7.37 -42.91
C LEU A 512 0.59 6.23 -41.90
N GLN A 513 1.04 6.46 -40.67
CA GLN A 513 0.94 5.47 -39.60
C GLN A 513 -0.52 5.24 -39.20
N ASP A 514 -1.31 6.30 -39.09
CA ASP A 514 -2.73 6.24 -38.77
C ASP A 514 -3.50 5.51 -39.89
N ALA A 515 -3.23 5.82 -41.16
CA ALA A 515 -3.86 5.11 -42.27
C ALA A 515 -3.46 3.63 -42.36
N LEU A 516 -2.19 3.28 -42.11
CA LEU A 516 -1.78 1.88 -42.04
C LEU A 516 -2.45 1.16 -40.88
N ARG A 517 -2.60 1.84 -39.73
CA ARG A 517 -3.31 1.27 -38.57
C ARG A 517 -4.78 1.02 -38.88
N THR A 518 -5.45 1.96 -39.54
CA THR A 518 -6.85 1.79 -39.97
C THR A 518 -7.01 0.65 -40.96
N LEU A 519 -6.14 0.54 -41.98
CA LEU A 519 -6.15 -0.60 -42.90
C LEU A 519 -5.97 -1.93 -42.16
N ALA A 520 -5.02 -1.98 -41.21
CA ALA A 520 -4.81 -3.16 -40.38
C ALA A 520 -6.05 -3.49 -39.52
N SER A 521 -6.77 -2.49 -39.01
CA SER A 521 -8.02 -2.67 -38.28
C SER A 521 -9.15 -3.23 -39.16
N TYR A 522 -9.29 -2.78 -40.41
CA TYR A 522 -10.24 -3.38 -41.36
C TYR A 522 -9.87 -4.84 -41.67
N HIS A 523 -8.60 -5.10 -41.97
CA HIS A 523 -8.09 -6.45 -42.21
C HIS A 523 -8.40 -7.37 -41.03
N MET A 524 -8.05 -6.91 -39.84
CA MET A 524 -8.28 -7.62 -38.58
C MET A 524 -9.75 -7.97 -38.37
N LEU A 525 -10.68 -7.02 -38.52
CA LEU A 525 -12.11 -7.25 -38.32
C LEU A 525 -12.74 -8.16 -39.39
N GLN A 526 -12.14 -8.23 -40.58
CA GLN A 526 -12.54 -9.15 -41.64
C GLN A 526 -12.12 -10.59 -41.32
N THR A 527 -10.95 -10.78 -40.70
CA THR A 527 -10.36 -12.10 -40.44
C THR A 527 -10.61 -12.61 -39.01
N MET A 528 -11.09 -11.75 -38.11
CA MET A 528 -11.32 -12.08 -36.70
C MET A 528 -12.47 -13.11 -36.53
N PRO A 529 -12.28 -14.14 -35.69
CA PRO A 529 -13.35 -15.05 -35.29
C PRO A 529 -14.55 -14.31 -34.68
N GLU A 530 -15.77 -14.78 -34.95
CA GLU A 530 -16.99 -14.07 -34.58
C GLU A 530 -17.10 -13.75 -33.07
N GLY A 531 -16.74 -14.70 -32.20
CA GLY A 531 -16.79 -14.46 -30.74
C GLY A 531 -15.81 -13.37 -30.26
N GLN A 532 -14.64 -13.25 -30.88
CA GLN A 532 -13.69 -12.16 -30.58
C GLN A 532 -14.17 -10.83 -31.16
N LYS A 533 -14.84 -10.87 -32.31
CA LYS A 533 -15.44 -9.71 -32.96
C LYS A 533 -16.62 -9.16 -32.16
N GLU A 534 -17.44 -10.03 -31.58
CA GLU A 534 -18.53 -9.67 -30.66
C GLU A 534 -17.98 -8.97 -29.41
N ALA A 535 -16.96 -9.54 -28.74
CA ALA A 535 -16.32 -8.92 -27.58
C ALA A 535 -15.72 -7.55 -27.90
N LEU A 536 -15.06 -7.41 -29.06
CA LEU A 536 -14.55 -6.13 -29.53
C LEU A 536 -15.66 -5.14 -29.84
N ASN A 537 -16.78 -5.61 -30.40
CA ASN A 537 -17.93 -4.80 -30.71
C ASN A 537 -18.60 -4.24 -29.44
N GLU A 538 -18.72 -5.07 -28.41
CA GLU A 538 -19.23 -4.68 -27.08
C GLU A 538 -18.33 -3.62 -26.45
N LEU A 539 -17.02 -3.84 -26.44
CA LEU A 539 -16.05 -2.87 -25.91
C LEU A 539 -16.21 -1.50 -26.58
N PHE A 540 -16.31 -1.47 -27.91
CA PHE A 540 -16.38 -0.20 -28.64
C PHE A 540 -17.80 0.36 -28.80
N GLU A 541 -18.86 -0.30 -28.33
CA GLU A 541 -20.25 0.19 -28.48
C GLU A 541 -20.45 1.55 -27.80
N LYS A 542 -19.76 1.77 -26.66
CA LYS A 542 -19.81 3.02 -25.91
C LYS A 542 -18.80 4.07 -26.41
N TYR A 543 -17.90 3.73 -27.34
CA TYR A 543 -16.91 4.67 -27.88
C TYR A 543 -17.59 5.65 -28.87
N PRO A 544 -17.26 6.96 -28.86
CA PRO A 544 -16.17 7.64 -28.14
C PRO A 544 -16.51 8.15 -26.73
N ASN A 545 -17.69 7.83 -26.19
CA ASN A 545 -18.20 8.36 -24.92
C ASN A 545 -17.84 7.50 -23.68
N MET A 546 -17.03 6.46 -23.87
CA MET A 546 -16.56 5.59 -22.81
C MET A 546 -15.61 6.35 -21.84
N PRO A 547 -15.67 6.10 -20.52
CA PRO A 547 -14.66 6.58 -19.58
C PRO A 547 -13.24 6.23 -20.04
N GLU A 548 -12.28 7.13 -19.85
CA GLU A 548 -10.94 6.95 -20.44
C GLU A 548 -10.22 5.73 -19.83
N GLU A 549 -10.46 5.45 -18.55
CA GLU A 549 -9.98 4.28 -17.83
C GLU A 549 -10.50 2.96 -18.42
N ASP A 550 -11.79 2.87 -18.71
CA ASP A 550 -12.43 1.69 -19.32
C ASP A 550 -11.88 1.44 -20.72
N LEU A 551 -11.68 2.51 -21.49
CA LEU A 551 -11.10 2.44 -22.83
C LEU A 551 -9.67 1.89 -22.78
N ILE A 552 -8.85 2.37 -21.84
CA ILE A 552 -7.46 1.94 -21.69
C ILE A 552 -7.39 0.47 -21.27
N GLN A 553 -8.18 0.06 -20.28
CA GLN A 553 -8.20 -1.33 -19.80
C GLN A 553 -8.72 -2.29 -20.86
N GLY A 554 -9.84 -1.97 -21.50
CA GLY A 554 -10.38 -2.79 -22.57
C GLY A 554 -9.43 -2.91 -23.76
N LEU A 555 -8.74 -1.82 -24.12
CA LEU A 555 -7.75 -1.86 -25.19
C LEU A 555 -6.49 -2.65 -24.80
N ASP A 556 -6.05 -2.61 -23.54
CA ASP A 556 -4.93 -3.43 -23.07
C ASP A 556 -5.25 -4.93 -23.13
N GLY A 557 -6.45 -5.31 -22.70
CA GLY A 557 -6.97 -6.67 -22.85
C GLY A 557 -7.02 -7.10 -24.31
N PHE A 558 -7.62 -6.27 -25.18
CA PHE A 558 -7.65 -6.54 -26.62
C PHE A 558 -6.27 -6.68 -27.26
N VAL A 559 -5.32 -5.81 -26.88
CA VAL A 559 -3.95 -5.86 -27.39
C VAL A 559 -3.27 -7.17 -26.97
N SER A 560 -3.43 -7.56 -25.71
CA SER A 560 -2.82 -8.76 -25.14
C SER A 560 -3.44 -10.03 -25.71
N ASP A 561 -4.75 -10.17 -25.59
CA ASP A 561 -5.48 -11.39 -25.87
C ASP A 561 -5.68 -11.64 -27.37
N PHE A 562 -5.79 -10.57 -28.17
CA PHE A 562 -6.02 -10.70 -29.60
C PHE A 562 -4.84 -10.26 -30.46
N LEU A 563 -4.40 -9.00 -30.35
CA LEU A 563 -3.38 -8.50 -31.28
C LEU A 563 -2.07 -9.25 -31.16
N ILE A 564 -1.62 -9.58 -29.95
CA ILE A 564 -0.32 -10.24 -29.75
C ILE A 564 -0.43 -11.75 -29.95
N GLU A 565 -1.47 -12.38 -29.39
CA GLU A 565 -1.62 -13.84 -29.43
C GLU A 565 -2.12 -14.36 -30.76
N HIS A 566 -2.97 -13.60 -31.47
CA HIS A 566 -3.57 -14.04 -32.72
C HIS A 566 -3.03 -13.25 -33.91
N TYR A 567 -3.22 -11.94 -33.96
CA TYR A 567 -2.90 -11.14 -35.16
C TYR A 567 -1.39 -10.97 -35.43
N PHE A 568 -0.57 -10.95 -34.39
CA PHE A 568 0.89 -10.85 -34.48
C PHE A 568 1.61 -12.07 -33.90
N ASP A 569 0.97 -13.24 -33.97
CA ASP A 569 1.54 -14.50 -33.47
C ASP A 569 2.93 -14.74 -34.11
N PRO A 570 3.99 -14.91 -33.29
CA PRO A 570 5.35 -15.10 -33.79
C PRO A 570 5.59 -16.44 -34.51
N THR A 571 4.76 -17.45 -34.25
CA THR A 571 4.78 -18.76 -34.89
C THR A 571 4.21 -18.74 -36.29
N LYS A 572 3.38 -17.73 -36.61
CA LYS A 572 2.69 -17.56 -37.90
C LYS A 572 1.82 -18.76 -38.28
N ASP A 573 1.31 -19.47 -37.29
CA ASP A 573 0.39 -20.58 -37.49
C ASP A 573 -0.95 -20.04 -38.06
N PRO A 574 -1.33 -20.40 -39.30
CA PRO A 574 -2.57 -19.90 -39.92
C PRO A 574 -3.82 -20.27 -39.14
N THR A 575 -3.76 -21.35 -38.33
CA THR A 575 -4.88 -21.78 -37.48
C THR A 575 -5.09 -20.87 -36.27
N LYS A 576 -4.10 -20.03 -35.95
CA LYS A 576 -4.11 -19.06 -34.85
C LYS A 576 -4.25 -17.62 -35.30
N THR A 577 -3.68 -17.27 -36.46
CA THR A 577 -3.70 -15.89 -36.97
C THR A 577 -5.00 -15.56 -37.69
N TYR A 578 -5.67 -16.55 -38.29
CA TYR A 578 -6.90 -16.40 -39.07
C TYR A 578 -6.77 -15.54 -40.34
N HIS A 579 -5.54 -15.14 -40.71
CA HIS A 579 -5.26 -14.29 -41.86
C HIS A 579 -4.01 -14.77 -42.62
N GLN A 580 -3.84 -14.30 -43.86
CA GLN A 580 -2.68 -14.57 -44.70
C GLN A 580 -1.41 -13.97 -44.08
N GLU A 581 -0.28 -14.66 -44.27
CA GLU A 581 0.98 -14.26 -43.67
C GLU A 581 1.46 -12.90 -44.19
N PHE A 582 1.76 -11.96 -43.27
CA PHE A 582 2.38 -10.69 -43.64
C PHE A 582 3.83 -10.88 -44.10
N SER A 583 4.31 -10.03 -45.02
CA SER A 583 5.74 -9.95 -45.25
C SER A 583 6.48 -9.58 -43.97
N SER A 584 7.73 -10.03 -43.82
CA SER A 584 8.53 -9.74 -42.61
C SER A 584 8.66 -8.24 -42.34
N ASN A 585 8.76 -7.44 -43.41
CA ASN A 585 8.81 -5.98 -43.28
C ASN A 585 7.47 -5.41 -42.81
N LEU A 586 6.35 -5.84 -43.41
CA LEU A 586 5.03 -5.38 -43.01
C LEU A 586 4.74 -5.76 -41.56
N PHE A 587 5.02 -7.00 -41.15
CA PHE A 587 4.87 -7.45 -39.76
C PHE A 587 5.63 -6.54 -38.77
N LYS A 588 6.89 -6.20 -39.08
CA LYS A 588 7.70 -5.31 -38.25
C LYS A 588 7.15 -3.88 -38.23
N THR A 589 6.71 -3.37 -39.38
CA THR A 589 6.11 -2.05 -39.52
C THR A 589 4.79 -1.95 -38.74
N LEU A 590 3.94 -2.97 -38.83
CA LEU A 590 2.69 -3.07 -38.09
C LEU A 590 2.91 -3.11 -36.58
N LYS A 591 3.84 -3.96 -36.09
CA LYS A 591 4.25 -3.93 -34.68
C LYS A 591 4.71 -2.54 -34.24
N GLY A 592 5.37 -1.79 -35.12
CA GLY A 592 5.77 -0.41 -34.87
C GLY A 592 4.59 0.54 -34.71
N VAL A 593 3.62 0.53 -35.63
CA VAL A 593 2.47 1.47 -35.59
C VAL A 593 1.46 1.17 -34.48
N PHE A 594 1.42 -0.06 -33.97
CA PHE A 594 0.68 -0.45 -32.77
C PHE A 594 1.51 -0.33 -31.47
N ASN A 595 2.75 0.17 -31.55
CA ASN A 595 3.67 0.31 -30.41
C ASN A 595 3.93 -1.00 -29.63
N LEU A 596 3.96 -2.14 -30.33
CA LEU A 596 4.16 -3.47 -29.76
C LEU A 596 5.63 -3.93 -29.77
N THR A 597 6.54 -3.08 -30.26
CA THR A 597 7.98 -3.35 -30.27
C THR A 597 8.62 -3.19 -28.89
N GLY A 598 9.55 -4.08 -28.54
CA GLY A 598 10.31 -4.00 -27.28
C GLY A 598 9.73 -4.89 -26.17
N ASP A 599 10.15 -4.61 -24.94
CA ASP A 599 9.71 -5.31 -23.73
C ASP A 599 8.21 -5.07 -23.48
N VAL A 600 7.46 -6.12 -23.17
CA VAL A 600 6.02 -6.08 -22.87
C VAL A 600 5.75 -5.08 -21.75
N LYS A 601 6.60 -5.04 -20.71
CA LYS A 601 6.51 -4.11 -19.57
C LYS A 601 6.88 -2.67 -19.90
N LYS A 602 7.23 -2.38 -21.16
CA LYS A 602 7.54 -1.04 -21.65
C LYS A 602 6.55 -0.55 -22.69
N ARG A 603 5.52 -1.35 -22.99
CA ARG A 603 4.48 -0.96 -23.94
C ARG A 603 3.62 0.14 -23.32
N PRO A 604 3.37 1.25 -24.04
CA PRO A 604 2.67 2.41 -23.46
C PRO A 604 1.30 2.07 -22.88
N ILE A 605 0.46 1.30 -23.60
CA ILE A 605 -0.90 0.95 -23.17
C ILE A 605 -0.86 0.10 -21.91
N ARG A 606 -0.08 -1.00 -21.91
CA ARG A 606 0.08 -1.87 -20.73
C ARG A 606 0.59 -1.11 -19.51
N ASN A 607 1.51 -0.16 -19.71
CA ASN A 607 2.03 0.64 -18.62
C ASN A 607 0.98 1.59 -18.02
N ILE A 608 0.11 2.18 -18.85
CA ILE A 608 -0.98 3.02 -18.35
C ILE A 608 -2.02 2.13 -17.67
N ALA A 609 -2.43 1.02 -18.29
CA ALA A 609 -3.39 0.07 -17.74
C ALA A 609 -2.92 -0.52 -16.39
N ALA A 610 -1.65 -0.92 -16.26
CA ALA A 610 -1.10 -1.42 -15.00
C ALA A 610 -1.09 -0.35 -13.90
N ASN A 611 -0.92 0.93 -14.24
CA ASN A 611 -1.05 2.01 -13.25
C ASN A 611 -2.51 2.23 -12.86
N ILE A 612 -3.46 2.13 -13.80
CA ILE A 612 -4.91 2.16 -13.51
C ILE A 612 -5.30 1.00 -12.60
N GLU A 613 -4.89 -0.23 -12.93
CA GLU A 613 -5.07 -1.43 -12.09
C GLU A 613 -4.50 -1.20 -10.69
N ALA A 614 -3.27 -0.66 -10.59
CA ALA A 614 -2.67 -0.35 -9.30
C ALA A 614 -3.43 0.75 -8.52
N ILE A 615 -4.01 1.74 -9.19
CA ILE A 615 -4.89 2.74 -8.56
C ILE A 615 -6.14 2.06 -8.03
N LEU A 616 -6.83 1.29 -8.86
CA LEU A 616 -8.09 0.61 -8.51
C LEU A 616 -7.90 -0.45 -7.42
N ALA A 617 -6.78 -1.17 -7.43
CA ALA A 617 -6.40 -2.16 -6.41
C ALA A 617 -5.95 -1.51 -5.10
N GLY A 618 -5.82 -0.17 -5.05
CA GLY A 618 -5.28 0.54 -3.89
C GLY A 618 -3.78 0.28 -3.69
N GLU A 619 -3.07 -0.22 -4.70
CA GLU A 619 -1.63 -0.44 -4.67
C GLU A 619 -0.86 0.88 -4.87
N THR A 620 -1.37 1.82 -5.68
CA THR A 620 -0.84 3.19 -5.75
C THR A 620 -1.55 4.09 -4.75
N THR A 621 -1.34 3.76 -3.48
CA THR A 621 -1.74 4.61 -2.35
C THR A 621 -0.77 5.74 -2.09
N LEU A 622 0.27 5.96 -2.91
CA LEU A 622 1.31 6.94 -2.62
C LEU A 622 0.81 8.39 -2.68
N SER A 623 0.92 9.10 -1.56
CA SER A 623 0.69 10.55 -1.45
C SER A 623 1.83 11.35 -2.09
N ARG A 624 1.58 12.65 -2.32
CA ARG A 624 2.66 13.61 -2.64
C ARG A 624 3.57 13.92 -1.44
N GLU A 625 3.12 13.63 -0.22
CA GLU A 625 3.96 13.79 0.97
C GLU A 625 5.04 12.71 1.01
N THR A 626 6.18 13.05 1.60
CA THR A 626 7.31 12.14 1.75
C THR A 626 7.65 11.96 3.23
N ILE A 627 8.19 10.78 3.57
CA ILE A 627 8.90 10.55 4.82
C ILE A 627 10.38 10.84 4.55
N ASN A 628 10.95 11.75 5.32
CA ASN A 628 12.38 11.97 5.34
C ASN A 628 13.02 10.89 6.21
N THR A 629 13.88 10.06 5.63
CA THR A 629 14.59 8.98 6.34
C THR A 629 16.09 9.17 6.14
N ARG A 630 16.90 8.96 7.17
CA ARG A 630 18.37 8.86 7.06
C ARG A 630 18.80 7.42 7.24
N LEU A 631 19.71 6.97 6.39
CA LEU A 631 20.49 5.76 6.59
C LEU A 631 21.75 6.15 7.36
N VAL A 632 21.85 5.71 8.62
CA VAL A 632 22.93 6.12 9.54
C VAL A 632 23.78 4.91 9.89
N PRO A 633 25.08 4.87 9.51
CA PRO A 633 25.98 3.81 9.91
C PRO A 633 26.35 3.93 11.40
N VAL A 634 26.37 2.81 12.12
CA VAL A 634 26.69 2.73 13.55
C VAL A 634 27.49 1.47 13.91
N LYS A 635 28.38 1.56 14.92
CA LYS A 635 29.20 0.42 15.42
C LYS A 635 29.24 0.25 16.94
N GLY A 636 28.74 1.20 17.72
CA GLY A 636 28.74 1.23 19.18
C GLY A 636 27.45 0.72 19.77
N LEU A 637 26.89 1.49 20.71
CA LEU A 637 25.71 1.08 21.45
C LEU A 637 24.50 0.83 20.53
N LEU A 638 24.29 1.68 19.52
CA LEU A 638 23.18 1.49 18.58
C LEU A 638 23.37 0.26 17.66
N ARG A 639 24.60 -0.15 17.34
CA ARG A 639 24.84 -1.44 16.67
C ARG A 639 24.39 -2.59 17.55
N SER A 640 24.72 -2.54 18.84
CA SER A 640 24.35 -3.57 19.81
C SER A 640 22.83 -3.72 19.95
N TYR A 641 22.09 -2.63 19.80
CA TYR A 641 20.63 -2.62 19.82
C TYR A 641 19.95 -2.70 18.44
N SER A 642 20.71 -2.82 17.35
CA SER A 642 20.15 -2.83 15.99
C SER A 642 19.18 -3.99 15.76
N GLY A 643 19.35 -5.12 16.48
CA GLY A 643 18.40 -6.22 16.48
C GLY A 643 17.03 -5.83 17.05
N GLU A 644 17.01 -5.16 18.20
CA GLU A 644 15.76 -4.70 18.82
C GLU A 644 15.10 -3.62 17.99
N ILE A 645 15.88 -2.63 17.54
CA ILE A 645 15.41 -1.53 16.68
C ILE A 645 14.71 -2.08 15.42
N SER A 646 15.19 -3.21 14.91
CA SER A 646 14.69 -3.82 13.68
C SER A 646 13.72 -4.99 13.90
N ASP A 647 13.33 -5.29 15.14
CA ASP A 647 12.57 -6.49 15.51
C ASP A 647 13.14 -7.77 14.87
N ALA A 648 14.44 -7.99 15.06
CA ALA A 648 15.20 -9.06 14.45
C ALA A 648 15.76 -10.06 15.47
N CYS A 649 15.83 -11.34 15.09
CA CYS A 649 16.22 -12.44 15.97
C CYS A 649 17.67 -12.36 16.51
N TYR A 650 18.50 -11.48 15.94
CA TYR A 650 19.88 -11.27 16.38
C TYR A 650 20.01 -10.29 17.56
N SER A 651 18.91 -9.81 18.16
CA SER A 651 18.95 -9.07 19.45
C SER A 651 19.68 -9.82 20.57
N SER A 652 19.67 -11.15 20.51
CA SER A 652 20.43 -12.03 21.41
C SER A 652 21.96 -11.84 21.29
N LYS A 653 22.45 -11.18 20.23
CA LYS A 653 23.86 -10.87 19.98
C LYS A 653 24.28 -9.48 20.46
N ALA A 654 23.40 -8.74 21.16
CA ALA A 654 23.69 -7.39 21.63
C ALA A 654 25.01 -7.31 22.43
N LEU A 655 25.24 -8.25 23.36
CA LEU A 655 26.48 -8.27 24.14
C LEU A 655 27.72 -8.63 23.30
N ASN A 656 27.59 -9.49 22.29
CA ASN A 656 28.69 -9.82 21.37
C ASN A 656 29.08 -8.60 20.53
N PHE A 657 28.10 -7.82 20.05
CA PHE A 657 28.37 -6.54 19.37
C PHE A 657 29.05 -5.53 20.29
N ALA A 658 28.63 -5.46 21.55
CA ALA A 658 29.22 -4.58 22.54
C ALA A 658 30.68 -4.94 22.88
N LYS A 659 31.03 -6.23 22.81
CA LYS A 659 32.39 -6.76 23.01
C LYS A 659 33.26 -6.72 21.74
N GLY A 660 32.68 -6.32 20.60
CA GLY A 660 33.41 -6.22 19.35
C GLY A 660 33.68 -7.56 18.63
N ASP A 661 32.98 -8.64 18.99
CA ASP A 661 33.17 -9.98 18.41
C ASP A 661 32.92 -10.03 16.89
N PHE A 662 32.19 -9.05 16.35
CA PHE A 662 31.80 -8.95 14.94
C PHE A 662 32.29 -7.64 14.32
N SER A 663 33.62 -7.49 14.26
CA SER A 663 34.30 -6.25 13.84
C SER A 663 33.98 -5.81 12.40
N MET A 664 33.69 -6.77 11.51
CA MET A 664 33.38 -6.53 10.09
C MET A 664 31.89 -6.24 9.82
N ILE A 665 31.06 -6.17 10.87
CA ILE A 665 29.63 -5.84 10.75
C ILE A 665 29.42 -4.37 11.15
N THR A 666 28.88 -3.60 10.22
CA THR A 666 28.37 -2.24 10.46
C THR A 666 26.85 -2.26 10.32
N SER A 667 26.13 -1.77 11.34
CA SER A 667 24.68 -1.62 11.25
C SER A 667 24.32 -0.29 10.59
N ILE A 668 23.31 -0.28 9.74
CA ILE A 668 22.75 0.93 9.14
C ILE A 668 21.34 1.09 9.68
N LEU A 669 21.10 2.15 10.45
CA LEU A 669 19.79 2.46 11.02
C LEU A 669 18.95 3.25 10.02
N PHE A 670 17.65 3.00 10.03
CA PHE A 670 16.66 3.83 9.36
C PHE A 670 16.15 4.87 10.37
N VAL A 671 16.55 6.13 10.22
CA VAL A 671 16.15 7.22 11.13
C VAL A 671 15.10 8.09 10.45
N THR A 672 13.84 8.01 10.87
CA THR A 672 12.74 8.79 10.27
C THR A 672 12.56 10.13 10.95
N ASN A 673 12.06 11.12 10.21
CA ASN A 673 11.81 12.49 10.68
C ASN A 673 13.00 13.11 11.44
N PRO A 674 14.21 13.04 10.85
CA PRO A 674 15.41 13.47 11.51
C PRO A 674 15.34 14.91 11.98
N GLU A 675 15.96 15.22 13.12
CA GLU A 675 16.07 16.56 13.71
C GLU A 675 14.72 17.19 14.09
N THR A 676 13.65 16.39 14.14
CA THR A 676 12.33 16.80 14.62
C THR A 676 12.03 16.15 15.98
N PRO A 677 11.02 16.65 16.73
CA PRO A 677 10.54 15.96 17.94
C PRO A 677 10.08 14.52 17.71
N HIS A 678 9.75 14.18 16.46
CA HIS A 678 9.28 12.88 16.00
C HIS A 678 10.40 12.02 15.37
N GLU A 679 11.67 12.38 15.57
CA GLU A 679 12.80 11.54 15.17
C GLU A 679 12.69 10.16 15.84
N ARG A 680 12.86 9.09 15.06
CA ARG A 680 12.73 7.70 15.52
C ARG A 680 13.68 6.76 14.78
N PHE A 681 14.09 5.69 15.45
CA PHE A 681 14.74 4.56 14.80
C PHE A 681 13.65 3.58 14.31
N ASP A 682 13.54 3.45 12.99
CA ASP A 682 12.50 2.69 12.30
C ASP A 682 13.10 1.51 11.52
N GLY A 683 14.04 0.84 12.15
CA GLY A 683 14.64 -0.40 11.67
C GLY A 683 16.13 -0.29 11.47
N ALA A 684 16.71 -1.39 10.99
CA ALA A 684 18.13 -1.49 10.69
C ALA A 684 18.40 -2.50 9.58
N MET A 685 19.58 -2.41 8.98
CA MET A 685 20.18 -3.46 8.16
C MET A 685 21.66 -3.64 8.53
N LEU A 686 22.25 -4.78 8.18
CA LEU A 686 23.66 -5.08 8.42
C LEU A 686 24.41 -5.02 7.09
N LEU A 687 25.52 -4.28 7.07
CA LEU A 687 26.53 -4.35 6.01
C LEU A 687 27.74 -5.10 6.55
N ILE A 688 28.07 -6.21 5.90
CA ILE A 688 29.11 -7.15 6.32
C ILE A 688 30.20 -7.16 5.26
N GLU A 689 31.40 -6.79 5.66
CA GLU A 689 32.59 -6.84 4.81
C GLU A 689 33.16 -8.26 4.80
N THR A 690 33.25 -8.86 3.61
CA THR A 690 33.77 -10.23 3.44
C THR A 690 34.45 -10.40 2.08
N GLU A 691 34.80 -11.63 1.73
CA GLU A 691 35.41 -12.02 0.47
C GLU A 691 34.57 -13.13 -0.19
N GLY A 692 34.55 -13.18 -1.52
CA GLY A 692 34.18 -14.39 -2.24
C GLY A 692 35.28 -15.45 -2.09
N GLU A 693 34.98 -16.71 -2.45
CA GLU A 693 36.03 -17.75 -2.52
C GLU A 693 37.12 -17.46 -3.56
N ASP A 694 36.80 -16.61 -4.56
CA ASP A 694 37.74 -16.07 -5.54
C ASP A 694 38.66 -14.97 -4.97
N GLY A 695 38.47 -14.57 -3.71
CA GLY A 695 39.21 -13.49 -3.06
C GLY A 695 38.71 -12.09 -3.38
N GLU A 696 37.62 -11.96 -4.15
CA GLU A 696 37.02 -10.66 -4.47
C GLU A 696 36.34 -10.05 -3.25
N LYS A 697 36.56 -8.76 -3.01
CA LYS A 697 35.98 -8.05 -1.88
C LYS A 697 34.49 -7.93 -2.08
N THR A 698 33.74 -8.48 -1.13
CA THR A 698 32.29 -8.61 -1.20
C THR A 698 31.60 -7.90 -0.05
N MET A 699 30.66 -7.00 -0.38
CA MET A 699 29.76 -6.37 0.58
C MET A 699 28.48 -7.20 0.69
N LEU A 700 28.24 -7.83 1.83
CA LEU A 700 27.02 -8.57 2.10
C LEU A 700 26.00 -7.67 2.81
N VAL A 701 24.84 -7.48 2.20
CA VAL A 701 23.69 -6.81 2.82
C VAL A 701 22.80 -7.87 3.46
N ARG A 702 22.59 -7.76 4.78
CA ARG A 702 21.84 -8.76 5.53
C ARG A 702 20.87 -8.11 6.51
N ALA A 703 19.81 -8.85 6.86
CA ALA A 703 18.84 -8.48 7.87
C ALA A 703 18.26 -7.07 7.61
N ASN A 704 17.95 -6.79 6.34
CA ASN A 704 17.35 -5.53 5.94
C ASN A 704 15.92 -5.49 6.47
N ASN A 705 15.75 -4.83 7.61
CA ASN A 705 14.57 -4.90 8.45
C ASN A 705 14.11 -3.48 8.84
N PRO A 706 13.62 -2.67 7.89
CA PRO A 706 12.78 -1.54 8.25
C PRO A 706 11.62 -2.03 9.12
N THR A 707 11.13 -1.21 10.05
CA THR A 707 9.95 -1.57 10.85
C THR A 707 8.76 -1.82 9.93
N GLN A 708 7.89 -2.75 10.28
CA GLN A 708 6.70 -3.02 9.48
C GLN A 708 5.81 -1.77 9.35
N ARG A 709 5.80 -0.93 10.39
CA ARG A 709 5.21 0.41 10.38
C ARG A 709 5.80 1.31 9.30
N LEU A 710 7.13 1.37 9.16
CA LEU A 710 7.77 2.17 8.11
C LEU A 710 7.41 1.63 6.72
N LEU A 711 7.47 0.32 6.51
CA LEU A 711 7.07 -0.32 5.24
C LEU A 711 5.61 -0.01 4.86
N TYR A 712 4.69 0.03 5.82
CA TYR A 712 3.28 0.34 5.54
C TYR A 712 2.95 1.81 5.46
N SER A 713 3.84 2.70 5.88
CA SER A 713 3.60 4.16 5.86
C SER A 713 4.25 4.86 4.67
N CYS A 714 5.01 4.14 3.84
CA CYS A 714 5.64 4.69 2.65
C CYS A 714 5.73 3.66 1.50
N ASP A 715 6.25 4.08 0.35
CA ASP A 715 6.61 3.19 -0.75
C ASP A 715 7.71 2.21 -0.31
N GLY A 716 7.28 1.07 0.24
CA GLY A 716 8.17 0.04 0.78
C GLY A 716 9.16 -0.49 -0.26
N LYS A 717 8.73 -0.68 -1.53
CA LYS A 717 9.62 -1.11 -2.61
C LYS A 717 10.72 -0.08 -2.86
N LYS A 718 10.37 1.21 -2.93
CA LYS A 718 11.36 2.28 -3.10
C LYS A 718 12.29 2.41 -1.90
N LEU A 719 11.79 2.25 -0.68
CA LEU A 719 12.62 2.24 0.53
C LEU A 719 13.68 1.12 0.48
N ILE A 720 13.27 -0.10 0.09
CA ILE A 720 14.17 -1.25 -0.06
C ILE A 720 15.20 -0.97 -1.16
N GLU A 721 14.78 -0.49 -2.32
CA GLU A 721 15.66 -0.13 -3.43
C GLU A 721 16.72 0.90 -2.99
N GLU A 722 16.33 1.98 -2.34
CA GLU A 722 17.25 3.03 -1.86
C GLU A 722 18.22 2.50 -0.79
N SER A 723 17.80 1.55 0.06
CA SER A 723 18.69 0.92 1.04
C SER A 723 19.74 0.03 0.38
N LEU A 724 19.39 -0.73 -0.67
CA LEU A 724 20.35 -1.51 -1.44
C LEU A 724 21.29 -0.61 -2.24
N GLN A 725 20.77 0.46 -2.81
CA GLN A 725 21.55 1.45 -3.54
C GLN A 725 22.58 2.14 -2.62
N TYR A 726 22.22 2.42 -1.37
CA TYR A 726 23.19 2.88 -0.36
C TYR A 726 24.32 1.86 -0.14
N ALA A 727 24.00 0.57 -0.02
CA ALA A 727 25.04 -0.46 0.15
C ALA A 727 25.99 -0.53 -1.07
N ILE A 728 25.46 -0.38 -2.29
CA ILE A 728 26.26 -0.33 -3.53
C ILE A 728 27.17 0.91 -3.54
N GLU A 729 26.68 2.07 -3.10
CA GLU A 729 27.49 3.29 -2.99
C GLU A 729 28.63 3.11 -1.98
N VAL A 730 28.35 2.55 -0.80
CA VAL A 730 29.37 2.22 0.20
C VAL A 730 30.40 1.25 -0.38
N ALA A 731 29.95 0.18 -1.05
CA ALA A 731 30.84 -0.80 -1.67
C ALA A 731 31.79 -0.14 -2.69
N LYS A 732 31.26 0.73 -3.57
CA LYS A 732 32.05 1.49 -4.54
C LYS A 732 33.07 2.41 -3.87
N GLU A 733 32.65 3.20 -2.88
CA GLU A 733 33.54 4.11 -2.15
C GLU A 733 34.67 3.36 -1.43
N ARG A 734 34.41 2.12 -1.01
CA ARG A 734 35.37 1.28 -0.30
C ARG A 734 36.18 0.33 -1.17
N GLY A 735 35.98 0.37 -2.49
CA GLY A 735 36.69 -0.50 -3.43
C GLY A 735 36.35 -1.98 -3.24
N PHE A 736 35.08 -2.28 -3.02
CA PHE A 736 34.53 -3.63 -3.10
C PHE A 736 34.15 -3.94 -4.55
N ASP A 737 34.37 -5.19 -4.96
CA ASP A 737 34.13 -5.66 -6.32
C ASP A 737 32.66 -6.03 -6.53
N ARG A 738 31.96 -6.44 -5.46
CA ARG A 738 30.57 -6.91 -5.53
C ARG A 738 29.73 -6.58 -4.29
N VAL A 739 28.41 -6.51 -4.50
CA VAL A 739 27.41 -6.48 -3.43
C VAL A 739 26.47 -7.67 -3.59
N VAL A 740 26.20 -8.36 -2.47
CA VAL A 740 25.33 -9.54 -2.43
C VAL A 740 24.25 -9.39 -1.36
N VAL A 741 23.12 -10.08 -1.56
CA VAL A 741 22.05 -10.26 -0.57
C VAL A 741 21.75 -11.75 -0.41
N PRO A 742 21.42 -12.26 0.78
CA PRO A 742 20.94 -13.62 0.92
C PRO A 742 19.51 -13.73 0.35
N LEU A 743 19.26 -14.78 -0.42
CA LEU A 743 17.97 -15.09 -1.02
C LEU A 743 17.30 -16.20 -0.21
N SER A 744 16.51 -15.81 0.79
CA SER A 744 15.87 -16.73 1.73
C SER A 744 14.42 -16.35 2.00
N ALA A 745 13.61 -17.33 2.40
CA ALA A 745 12.23 -17.11 2.83
C ALA A 745 12.14 -16.06 3.97
N PRO A 746 10.98 -15.40 4.15
CA PRO A 746 10.77 -14.48 5.27
C PRO A 746 11.14 -15.11 6.61
N THR A 747 11.64 -14.30 7.55
CA THR A 747 12.10 -14.71 8.90
C THR A 747 13.41 -15.50 8.93
N ARG A 748 14.15 -15.54 7.82
CA ARG A 748 15.47 -16.19 7.72
C ARG A 748 16.61 -15.18 7.57
N ALA A 749 17.63 -15.50 6.79
CA ALA A 749 18.86 -14.72 6.71
C ALA A 749 18.67 -13.33 6.09
N SER A 750 17.77 -13.20 5.11
CA SER A 750 17.45 -11.96 4.37
C SER A 750 16.81 -10.91 5.25
N SER A 751 15.62 -11.20 5.76
CA SER A 751 14.77 -10.26 6.46
C SER A 751 13.68 -11.00 7.23
N ASN A 752 13.26 -10.43 8.36
CA ASN A 752 12.04 -10.79 9.06
C ASN A 752 10.80 -10.14 8.44
N ARG A 753 10.97 -9.33 7.40
CA ARG A 753 9.89 -8.69 6.65
C ARG A 753 9.62 -9.46 5.36
N LYS A 754 8.36 -9.86 5.19
CA LYS A 754 7.90 -10.53 3.98
C LYS A 754 8.13 -9.64 2.76
N ASP A 755 7.76 -8.36 2.83
CA ASP A 755 7.89 -7.39 1.73
C ASP A 755 9.33 -7.26 1.21
N VAL A 756 10.33 -7.34 2.10
CA VAL A 756 11.75 -7.29 1.73
C VAL A 756 12.19 -8.59 1.06
N SER A 757 11.80 -9.73 1.62
CA SER A 757 12.15 -11.05 1.07
C SER A 757 11.52 -11.25 -0.30
N ASP A 758 10.24 -10.92 -0.45
CA ASP A 758 9.51 -10.98 -1.71
C ASP A 758 10.17 -10.07 -2.77
N TYR A 759 10.55 -8.85 -2.39
CA TYR A 759 11.27 -7.94 -3.28
C TYR A 759 12.61 -8.57 -3.76
N TYR A 760 13.35 -9.25 -2.88
CA TYR A 760 14.59 -9.93 -3.26
C TYR A 760 14.33 -11.09 -4.22
N PHE A 761 13.31 -11.92 -3.98
CA PHE A 761 12.92 -12.99 -4.90
C PHE A 761 12.45 -12.47 -6.25
N GLU A 762 11.60 -11.45 -6.26
CA GLU A 762 11.07 -10.81 -7.48
C GLU A 762 12.22 -10.24 -8.32
N LYS A 763 13.18 -9.55 -7.69
CA LYS A 763 14.21 -8.79 -8.39
C LYS A 763 15.48 -9.59 -8.71
N TYR A 764 15.88 -10.48 -7.82
CA TYR A 764 17.18 -11.16 -7.84
C TYR A 764 17.08 -12.69 -7.80
N GLY A 765 15.87 -13.26 -7.94
CA GLY A 765 15.66 -14.72 -7.90
C GLY A 765 16.45 -15.52 -8.95
N SER A 766 16.80 -14.88 -10.07
CA SER A 766 17.61 -15.46 -11.15
C SER A 766 19.07 -15.01 -11.15
N ALA A 767 19.48 -14.19 -10.17
CA ALA A 767 20.85 -13.68 -10.10
C ALA A 767 21.85 -14.77 -9.74
N LYS A 768 23.14 -14.53 -10.08
CA LYS A 768 24.23 -15.46 -9.81
C LYS A 768 24.37 -15.66 -8.30
N LYS A 769 24.34 -16.92 -7.86
CA LYS A 769 24.66 -17.30 -6.48
C LYS A 769 26.17 -17.20 -6.27
N ILE A 770 26.57 -16.56 -5.17
CA ILE A 770 27.97 -16.31 -4.81
C ILE A 770 28.30 -17.11 -3.55
N GLN A 771 29.39 -17.86 -3.64
CA GLN A 771 29.99 -18.54 -2.52
C GLN A 771 30.92 -17.57 -1.79
N LEU A 772 30.66 -17.32 -0.50
CA LEU A 772 31.46 -16.41 0.32
C LEU A 772 32.46 -17.17 1.18
N LYS A 773 33.51 -16.49 1.62
CA LYS A 773 34.43 -17.00 2.62
C LYS A 773 33.70 -17.26 3.93
N ARG A 774 33.82 -18.48 4.44
CA ARG A 774 33.23 -18.85 5.73
C ARG A 774 33.99 -18.19 6.89
N GLY A 775 33.27 -17.41 7.69
CA GLY A 775 33.74 -16.81 8.93
C GLY A 775 32.59 -16.49 9.90
N PRO A 776 32.89 -16.00 11.12
CA PRO A 776 31.89 -15.69 12.14
C PRO A 776 30.77 -14.75 11.66
N GLU A 777 31.08 -13.79 10.79
CA GLU A 777 30.16 -12.81 10.25
C GLU A 777 29.25 -13.37 9.16
N THR A 778 29.78 -14.24 8.30
CA THR A 778 29.00 -14.95 7.27
C THR A 778 28.25 -16.17 7.82
N ASP A 779 28.58 -16.62 9.03
CA ASP A 779 27.84 -17.61 9.84
C ASP A 779 27.00 -16.93 10.94
N PHE A 780 26.85 -15.60 10.90
CA PHE A 780 26.25 -14.83 11.99
C PHE A 780 24.82 -15.32 12.31
N ASN A 781 24.52 -15.54 13.58
CA ASN A 781 23.26 -16.13 14.05
C ASN A 781 22.92 -17.51 13.40
N ASN A 782 23.94 -18.31 13.07
CA ASN A 782 23.83 -19.66 12.49
C ASN A 782 23.23 -19.72 11.08
N TYR A 783 23.14 -18.60 10.37
CA TYR A 783 22.72 -18.61 8.97
C TYR A 783 23.94 -18.73 8.08
N GLN A 784 24.02 -19.81 7.31
CA GLN A 784 25.15 -20.14 6.45
C GLN A 784 25.08 -19.40 5.11
N VAL A 785 25.06 -18.06 5.15
CA VAL A 785 24.91 -17.25 3.93
C VAL A 785 26.13 -17.29 3.01
N TRP A 786 27.23 -17.87 3.51
CA TRP A 786 28.42 -18.19 2.72
C TRP A 786 28.22 -19.33 1.74
N ASN A 787 27.28 -20.25 2.01
CA ASN A 787 27.09 -21.46 1.20
C ASN A 787 26.13 -21.20 0.04
N SER A 788 26.64 -21.13 -1.19
CA SER A 788 25.85 -20.90 -2.40
C SER A 788 24.86 -22.04 -2.71
N ASN A 789 25.08 -23.22 -2.13
CA ASN A 789 24.22 -24.40 -2.24
C ASN A 789 23.39 -24.63 -0.96
N GLY A 790 23.48 -23.72 0.01
CA GLY A 790 22.74 -23.79 1.27
C GLY A 790 21.29 -23.35 1.14
N SER A 791 20.60 -23.29 2.28
CA SER A 791 19.21 -22.82 2.38
C SER A 791 19.05 -21.30 2.27
N ASP A 792 20.14 -20.55 2.40
CA ASP A 792 20.14 -19.09 2.44
C ASP A 792 21.26 -18.52 1.53
N PRO A 793 21.30 -18.91 0.23
CA PRO A 793 22.41 -18.56 -0.64
C PRO A 793 22.48 -17.05 -0.88
N SER A 794 23.70 -16.49 -0.89
CA SER A 794 23.91 -15.10 -1.31
C SER A 794 23.85 -14.96 -2.83
N VAL A 795 23.15 -13.95 -3.33
CA VAL A 795 23.04 -13.63 -4.76
C VAL A 795 23.59 -12.24 -5.06
N GLU A 796 24.22 -12.10 -6.22
CA GLU A 796 24.84 -10.86 -6.69
C GLU A 796 23.78 -9.83 -7.11
N ILE A 797 23.84 -8.61 -6.55
CA ILE A 797 22.98 -7.49 -6.95
C ILE A 797 23.75 -6.38 -7.67
N TRP A 798 25.08 -6.39 -7.55
CA TRP A 798 25.98 -5.46 -8.22
C TRP A 798 27.39 -6.05 -8.31
N HIS A 799 28.09 -5.74 -9.41
CA HIS A 799 29.49 -6.08 -9.68
C HIS A 799 30.16 -4.90 -10.40
N SER A 800 31.42 -4.60 -10.05
CA SER A 800 32.21 -3.48 -10.62
C SER A 800 32.66 -3.71 -12.04
#